data_AF-A0A374TU86-F1
#
_entry.id   AF-A0A374TU86-F1
#
_cell.length_a   1.000
_cell.length_b   1.000
_cell.length_c   1.000
_cell.angle_alpha   90.00
_cell.angle_beta   90.00
_cell.angle_gamma   90.00
#
_symmetry.space_group_name_H-M   'P 1'
#
loop_
_entity.id
_entity.type
_entity.pdbx_description
1 polymer ?
#
loop_
_entity_poly.entity_id
_entity_poly.type
_entity_poly.pdbx_seq_one_letter_code
_entity_poly.pdbx_strand_id
1 'polypeptide(L)'
;MEHPMSETIQDLYTSFSEQMEPIQEDSRYFRYLFEMAQASGTTIEQQREELVKVVDEEWISMIEDSLDAINTIIEKPRRFITTEEEVVPVSLAKKISADSVRHLSQNTQFLAPSDDGGVHPTRILNVNTVETYDLYENRFIYHLIQRLLTFVDKRTDVIFWSTGNEIRNRFKMHSKIDDAYEEIEYNVEMTVKNRQSFAENDADNMDVFMRIDRVRRLVMALRGASFCQIMNGCSAVRSPIQRTNLIMKDPNYRKCYQLWQFMERYDKVGYNIDVQQQALAFDDEYMVQMYTNLINNYTVFKSLTDDERNLQELESVQHAPVAPKFIKEIKEEQVDSPDLPDVEVRRVFVEEVTQAQLDAEQALTEAREQIEELQGQLTSWKVQAHALTDERDDLADELDEAKTRELALTQRAQMAEADVEELRGSLEDVEAGKKAAEADAVEARETAAAQLEQMRAEADAEVAAARADADAKVAAAEQAASEQVAQVKSDATAALAAKTAADAAELQATKDTAAAELAAVREASAKEMAELHAKLDAAKLQIEEVQLTAERDARAAQEAADASAAAAEQALADTVAAAEAKVSAAQQAADAAIDAARVAADSAVEQAAVDANEKVAAAAAERDTATRAAEEARADADARIAAAELEAGERIEQEVAAVRAACEREVEAARAEMQQRLASLAHELEQAERDRARAERRAEGNSLSRYLLARLRGEAAEGDVATTVEGDETDVSASDATDVEPSAKDADK
;
A
#
# COMPACT_ATOMS: atom_id res chain seq x y z
N MET A 1 0.59 7.09 -0.12
CA MET A 1 1.82 7.85 -0.42
C MET A 1 2.99 6.94 -0.12
N GLU A 2 3.29 6.06 -1.06
CA GLU A 2 4.49 5.22 -1.06
C GLU A 2 5.39 5.76 -2.19
N HIS A 3 6.70 5.54 -2.07
CA HIS A 3 7.78 6.13 -2.90
C HIS A 3 8.00 7.64 -2.68
N PRO A 4 9.02 7.98 -1.88
CA PRO A 4 10.16 8.74 -2.44
C PRO A 4 11.55 8.29 -1.93
N MET A 5 11.64 7.19 -1.17
CA MET A 5 12.89 6.77 -0.51
C MET A 5 13.81 5.87 -1.36
N SER A 6 13.31 5.23 -2.42
CA SER A 6 14.11 4.36 -3.29
C SER A 6 14.95 5.14 -4.30
N GLU A 7 14.43 6.28 -4.79
CA GLU A 7 15.07 7.16 -5.80
C GLU A 7 16.20 8.05 -5.23
N THR A 8 16.74 7.74 -4.04
CA THR A 8 17.79 8.59 -3.41
C THR A 8 19.02 7.81 -2.99
N ILE A 9 18.91 6.58 -2.48
CA ILE A 9 20.09 5.81 -2.05
C ILE A 9 20.87 5.28 -3.26
N GLN A 10 20.19 4.79 -4.30
CA GLN A 10 20.86 4.30 -5.51
C GLN A 10 21.54 5.44 -6.27
N ASP A 11 20.91 6.61 -6.36
CA ASP A 11 21.47 7.80 -7.01
C ASP A 11 22.70 8.33 -6.24
N LEU A 12 22.62 8.38 -4.91
CA LEU A 12 23.78 8.70 -4.07
C LEU A 12 24.92 7.70 -4.26
N TYR A 13 24.62 6.39 -4.30
CA TYR A 13 25.62 5.35 -4.54
C TYR A 13 26.27 5.49 -5.91
N THR A 14 25.49 5.67 -6.98
CA THR A 14 25.98 5.90 -8.36
C THR A 14 26.90 7.14 -8.40
N SER A 15 26.46 8.26 -7.81
CA SER A 15 27.27 9.48 -7.76
C SER A 15 28.58 9.33 -6.98
N PHE A 16 28.61 8.45 -5.97
CA PHE A 16 29.81 8.12 -5.21
C PHE A 16 30.74 7.20 -6.01
N SER A 17 30.21 6.20 -6.73
CA SER A 17 31.02 5.31 -7.57
C SER A 17 31.66 6.07 -8.74
N GLU A 18 30.92 6.93 -9.43
CA GLU A 18 31.42 7.77 -10.54
C GLU A 18 32.55 8.72 -10.09
N GLN A 19 32.49 9.24 -8.86
CA GLN A 19 33.55 10.08 -8.30
C GLN A 19 34.80 9.29 -7.89
N MET A 20 34.65 8.00 -7.57
CA MET A 20 35.74 7.15 -7.09
C MET A 20 36.47 6.42 -8.22
N GLU A 21 35.77 6.08 -9.32
CA GLU A 21 36.33 5.41 -10.51
C GLU A 21 37.68 5.99 -10.99
N PRO A 22 37.83 7.32 -11.26
CA PRO A 22 39.12 7.87 -11.70
C PRO A 22 40.23 7.75 -10.64
N ILE A 23 39.90 7.77 -9.36
CA ILE A 23 40.88 7.61 -8.26
C ILE A 23 41.40 6.17 -8.21
N GLN A 24 40.52 5.19 -8.47
CA GLN A 24 40.85 3.77 -8.52
C GLN A 24 41.74 3.45 -9.74
N GLU A 25 41.48 4.07 -10.89
CA GLU A 25 42.24 3.83 -12.12
C GLU A 25 43.60 4.53 -12.20
N ASP A 26 43.74 5.76 -11.69
CA ASP A 26 44.99 6.52 -11.82
C ASP A 26 45.96 6.34 -10.63
N SER A 27 45.46 6.04 -9.42
CA SER A 27 46.30 6.01 -8.22
C SER A 27 47.05 4.68 -8.05
N ARG A 28 48.37 4.71 -8.25
CA ARG A 28 49.25 3.56 -7.92
C ARG A 28 49.23 3.18 -6.44
N TYR A 29 49.01 4.16 -5.55
CA TYR A 29 48.95 3.93 -4.11
C TYR A 29 47.64 3.25 -3.71
N PHE A 30 46.52 3.62 -4.36
CA PHE A 30 45.25 2.91 -4.18
C PHE A 30 45.37 1.45 -4.62
N ARG A 31 45.96 1.18 -5.80
CA ARG A 31 46.22 -0.20 -6.28
C ARG A 31 47.08 -1.00 -5.29
N TYR A 32 48.15 -0.42 -4.74
CA TYR A 32 48.98 -1.07 -3.72
C TYR A 32 48.15 -1.47 -2.48
N LEU A 33 47.39 -0.53 -1.90
CA LEU A 33 46.53 -0.81 -0.75
C LEU A 33 45.43 -1.83 -1.07
N PHE A 34 44.94 -1.85 -2.31
CA PHE A 34 43.93 -2.80 -2.77
C PHE A 34 44.46 -4.22 -2.92
N GLU A 35 45.65 -4.40 -3.52
CA GLU A 35 46.35 -5.69 -3.56
C GLU A 35 46.66 -6.21 -2.14
N MET A 36 47.08 -5.33 -1.22
CA MET A 36 47.27 -5.68 0.20
C MET A 36 45.97 -6.05 0.91
N ALA A 37 44.88 -5.30 0.69
CA ALA A 37 43.58 -5.59 1.29
C ALA A 37 43.03 -6.94 0.80
N GLN A 38 43.20 -7.29 -0.47
CA GLN A 38 42.84 -8.62 -0.99
C GLN A 38 43.73 -9.75 -0.43
N ALA A 39 45.02 -9.50 -0.23
CA ALA A 39 45.94 -10.48 0.36
C ALA A 39 45.76 -10.66 1.88
N SER A 40 45.04 -9.74 2.53
CA SER A 40 44.80 -9.74 3.99
C SER A 40 43.80 -10.81 4.44
N GLY A 41 43.87 -11.19 5.72
CA GLY A 41 42.95 -12.13 6.35
C GLY A 41 41.57 -11.53 6.64
N THR A 42 40.93 -10.90 5.65
CA THR A 42 39.64 -10.23 5.84
C THR A 42 38.50 -11.24 6.00
N THR A 43 37.78 -11.12 7.11
CA THR A 43 36.56 -11.91 7.39
C THR A 43 35.35 -10.98 7.26
N ILE A 44 34.40 -11.34 6.39
CA ILE A 44 33.14 -10.61 6.20
C ILE A 44 31.98 -11.53 6.54
N GLU A 45 31.08 -11.06 7.39
CA GLU A 45 29.82 -11.71 7.75
C GLU A 45 28.66 -10.75 7.43
N GLN A 46 27.77 -11.14 6.53
CA GLN A 46 26.52 -10.42 6.28
C GLN A 46 25.34 -11.35 6.53
N GLN A 47 24.50 -10.93 7.47
CA GLN A 47 23.31 -11.66 7.92
C GLN A 47 22.10 -10.77 7.74
N ARG A 48 21.14 -11.23 6.93
CA ARG A 48 19.78 -10.71 6.93
C ARG A 48 18.99 -11.50 7.97
N GLU A 49 18.73 -10.88 9.11
CA GLU A 49 17.79 -11.39 10.12
C GLU A 49 16.40 -10.85 9.78
N GLU A 50 15.48 -11.70 9.36
CA GLU A 50 14.06 -11.36 9.27
C GLU A 50 13.35 -11.83 10.54
N LEU A 51 12.88 -10.88 11.34
CA LEU A 51 12.13 -11.13 12.57
C LEU A 51 10.65 -11.19 12.23
N VAL A 52 10.19 -12.38 11.84
CA VAL A 52 8.78 -12.68 11.52
C VAL A 52 7.99 -12.71 12.82
N LYS A 53 6.94 -11.88 12.93
CA LYS A 53 6.14 -11.75 14.16
C LYS A 53 4.83 -12.49 14.02
N VAL A 54 4.86 -13.78 14.31
CA VAL A 54 3.69 -14.65 14.25
C VAL A 54 2.80 -14.37 15.46
N VAL A 55 1.58 -13.89 15.22
CA VAL A 55 0.59 -13.64 16.29
C VAL A 55 0.24 -14.96 16.98
N ASP A 56 0.17 -14.94 18.31
CA ASP A 56 -0.21 -16.11 19.08
C ASP A 56 -1.74 -16.26 19.07
N GLU A 57 -2.26 -17.35 18.50
CA GLU A 57 -3.71 -17.59 18.43
C GLU A 57 -4.30 -18.29 19.67
N GLU A 58 -3.48 -18.77 20.61
CA GLU A 58 -3.96 -19.52 21.79
C GLU A 58 -4.91 -18.67 22.62
N TRP A 59 -4.56 -17.39 22.82
CA TRP A 59 -5.37 -16.46 23.62
C TRP A 59 -6.64 -16.01 22.90
N ILE A 60 -6.64 -15.93 21.56
CA ILE A 60 -7.82 -15.60 20.77
C ILE A 60 -8.83 -16.74 20.90
N SER A 61 -8.37 -17.97 20.62
CA SER A 61 -9.20 -19.18 20.62
C SER A 61 -9.78 -19.47 22.01
N MET A 62 -8.97 -19.32 23.08
CA MET A 62 -9.44 -19.45 24.47
C MET A 62 -10.49 -18.40 24.88
N ILE A 63 -10.46 -17.21 24.27
CA ILE A 63 -11.51 -16.20 24.49
C ILE A 63 -12.76 -16.59 23.70
N GLU A 64 -12.65 -16.86 22.41
CA GLU A 64 -13.78 -17.28 21.54
C GLU A 64 -14.59 -18.42 22.17
N ASP A 65 -13.93 -19.49 22.64
CA ASP A 65 -14.53 -20.64 23.33
C ASP A 65 -15.30 -20.29 24.63
N SER A 66 -15.01 -19.14 25.23
CA SER A 66 -15.56 -18.70 26.52
C SER A 66 -16.65 -17.62 26.40
N LEU A 67 -16.70 -16.88 25.28
CA LEU A 67 -17.68 -15.79 25.07
C LEU A 67 -19.12 -16.28 25.17
N ASP A 68 -19.45 -17.46 24.60
CA ASP A 68 -20.79 -18.06 24.69
C ASP A 68 -21.22 -18.37 26.13
N ALA A 69 -20.27 -18.83 26.97
CA ALA A 69 -20.52 -19.09 28.38
C ALA A 69 -20.78 -17.80 29.16
N ILE A 70 -20.06 -16.72 28.83
CA ILE A 70 -20.26 -15.40 29.42
C ILE A 70 -21.63 -14.83 29.00
N ASN A 71 -21.97 -14.86 27.71
CA ASN A 71 -23.28 -14.44 27.18
C ASN A 71 -24.43 -15.18 27.88
N THR A 72 -24.35 -16.51 27.98
CA THR A 72 -25.39 -17.33 28.62
C THR A 72 -25.63 -16.95 30.10
N ILE A 73 -24.59 -16.51 30.82
CA ILE A 73 -24.72 -16.03 32.20
C ILE A 73 -25.29 -14.61 32.26
N ILE A 74 -24.89 -13.72 31.34
CA ILE A 74 -25.37 -12.33 31.26
C ILE A 74 -26.85 -12.24 30.88
N GLU A 75 -27.35 -13.13 30.03
CA GLU A 75 -28.78 -13.20 29.70
C GLU A 75 -29.64 -13.60 30.90
N LYS A 76 -29.11 -14.45 31.78
CA LYS A 76 -29.84 -15.05 32.93
C LYS A 76 -29.04 -14.92 34.23
N PRO A 77 -28.76 -13.68 34.69
CA PRO A 77 -27.98 -13.47 35.89
C PRO A 77 -28.78 -13.94 37.11
N ARG A 78 -28.11 -14.67 38.01
CA ARG A 78 -28.78 -15.27 39.16
C ARG A 78 -29.17 -14.18 40.17
N ARG A 79 -30.43 -14.18 40.59
CA ARG A 79 -30.98 -13.24 41.58
C ARG A 79 -30.94 -13.85 42.98
N PHE A 80 -30.73 -13.03 43.99
CA PHE A 80 -30.89 -13.40 45.39
C PHE A 80 -31.84 -12.42 46.07
N ILE A 81 -32.70 -12.92 46.96
CA ILE A 81 -33.66 -12.08 47.69
C ILE A 81 -32.98 -11.64 48.99
N THR A 82 -32.75 -10.33 49.13
CA THR A 82 -32.32 -9.73 50.40
C THR A 82 -33.50 -9.05 51.09
N THR A 83 -33.35 -8.79 52.39
CA THR A 83 -34.28 -7.96 53.17
C THR A 83 -33.61 -6.62 53.45
N GLU A 84 -34.14 -5.55 52.88
CA GLU A 84 -33.74 -4.18 53.20
C GLU A 84 -34.65 -3.60 54.29
N GLU A 85 -34.03 -2.98 55.27
CA GLU A 85 -34.64 -2.45 56.49
C GLU A 85 -34.63 -0.91 56.42
N GLU A 86 -35.78 -0.30 56.16
CA GLU A 86 -35.91 1.15 55.95
C GLU A 86 -36.92 1.77 56.93
N VAL A 87 -36.58 2.89 57.57
CA VAL A 87 -37.47 3.59 58.50
C VAL A 87 -38.33 4.62 57.76
N VAL A 88 -39.48 4.17 57.30
CA VAL A 88 -40.39 4.89 56.41
C VAL A 88 -41.55 5.52 57.20
N PRO A 89 -42.15 6.66 56.80
CA PRO A 89 -43.40 7.15 57.39
C PRO A 89 -44.50 6.10 57.41
N VAL A 90 -45.29 6.04 58.49
CA VAL A 90 -46.28 4.95 58.71
C VAL A 90 -47.29 4.82 57.57
N SER A 91 -47.65 5.93 56.92
CA SER A 91 -48.57 5.97 55.77
C SER A 91 -48.06 5.23 54.53
N LEU A 92 -46.75 5.01 54.40
CA LEU A 92 -46.10 4.36 53.26
C LEU A 92 -45.67 2.91 53.55
N ALA A 93 -45.75 2.45 54.80
CA ALA A 93 -45.36 1.11 55.20
C ALA A 93 -46.41 0.06 54.79
N LYS A 94 -46.05 -0.89 53.94
CA LYS A 94 -46.99 -1.90 53.39
C LYS A 94 -47.31 -3.05 54.35
N LYS A 95 -46.37 -3.44 55.22
CA LYS A 95 -46.54 -4.53 56.20
C LYS A 95 -45.76 -4.22 57.48
N ILE A 96 -46.39 -4.46 58.63
CA ILE A 96 -45.76 -4.34 59.95
C ILE A 96 -45.29 -5.72 60.40
N SER A 97 -44.00 -5.87 60.67
CA SER A 97 -43.42 -7.12 61.21
C SER A 97 -43.25 -7.06 62.73
N ALA A 98 -42.93 -8.20 63.36
CA ALA A 98 -42.62 -8.23 64.79
C ALA A 98 -41.36 -7.41 65.14
N ASP A 99 -40.36 -7.36 64.24
CA ASP A 99 -39.17 -6.53 64.41
C ASP A 99 -39.44 -5.04 64.14
N SER A 100 -40.39 -4.73 63.25
CA SER A 100 -40.90 -3.36 63.07
C SER A 100 -41.41 -2.75 64.36
N VAL A 101 -42.15 -3.55 65.15
CA VAL A 101 -42.68 -3.14 66.47
C VAL A 101 -41.56 -3.04 67.52
N ARG A 102 -40.57 -3.94 67.50
CA ARG A 102 -39.40 -3.87 68.39
C ARG A 102 -38.57 -2.62 68.14
N HIS A 103 -38.22 -2.35 66.88
CA HIS A 103 -37.47 -1.16 66.49
C HIS A 103 -38.20 0.13 66.92
N LEU A 104 -39.52 0.19 66.73
CA LEU A 104 -40.34 1.31 67.20
C LEU A 104 -40.33 1.44 68.73
N SER A 105 -40.41 0.33 69.47
CA SER A 105 -40.39 0.35 70.95
C SER A 105 -39.04 0.81 71.53
N GLN A 106 -37.94 0.62 70.80
CA GLN A 106 -36.61 1.09 71.18
C GLN A 106 -36.38 2.56 70.79
N ASN A 107 -37.01 3.04 69.71
CA ASN A 107 -36.82 4.37 69.15
C ASN A 107 -38.06 5.25 69.36
N THR A 108 -38.26 5.70 70.60
CA THR A 108 -39.38 6.56 71.01
C THR A 108 -39.47 7.89 70.27
N GLN A 109 -38.41 8.31 69.57
CA GLN A 109 -38.37 9.49 68.70
C GLN A 109 -39.34 9.40 67.51
N PHE A 110 -39.77 8.18 67.13
CA PHE A 110 -40.75 7.96 66.05
C PHE A 110 -42.20 7.86 66.55
N LEU A 111 -42.47 8.31 67.79
CA LEU A 111 -43.80 8.36 68.40
C LEU A 111 -44.20 9.81 68.67
N ALA A 112 -45.39 10.22 68.24
CA ALA A 112 -45.94 11.54 68.48
C ALA A 112 -47.21 11.47 69.37
N PRO A 113 -47.44 12.46 70.24
CA PRO A 113 -48.68 12.56 70.99
C PRO A 113 -49.87 12.80 70.04
N SER A 114 -51.04 12.35 70.45
CA SER A 114 -52.33 12.59 69.80
C SER A 114 -53.24 13.37 70.76
N ASP A 115 -54.12 14.21 70.23
CA ASP A 115 -54.97 15.11 71.02
C ASP A 115 -55.92 14.38 71.99
N ASP A 116 -56.22 13.10 71.73
CA ASP A 116 -56.98 12.21 72.63
C ASP A 116 -56.17 11.67 73.82
N GLY A 117 -54.93 12.13 74.03
CA GLY A 117 -54.00 11.62 75.07
C GLY A 117 -53.35 10.27 74.72
N GLY A 118 -53.58 9.78 73.50
CA GLY A 118 -52.89 8.62 72.94
C GLY A 118 -51.53 8.96 72.33
N VAL A 119 -50.83 7.94 71.84
CA VAL A 119 -49.54 8.09 71.13
C VAL A 119 -49.63 7.31 69.81
N HIS A 120 -49.23 7.95 68.71
CA HIS A 120 -49.23 7.33 67.38
C HIS A 120 -47.82 7.31 66.77
N PRO A 121 -47.44 6.30 65.97
CA PRO A 121 -46.13 6.28 65.34
C PRO A 121 -46.12 7.18 64.10
N THR A 122 -45.03 7.93 63.91
CA THR A 122 -44.81 8.80 62.74
C THR A 122 -43.97 8.11 61.67
N ARG A 123 -42.99 7.30 62.08
CA ARG A 123 -42.18 6.43 61.20
C ARG A 123 -42.10 5.02 61.78
N ILE A 124 -41.94 4.03 60.91
CA ILE A 124 -41.84 2.62 61.29
C ILE A 124 -40.85 1.90 60.37
N LEU A 125 -40.15 0.91 60.93
CA LEU A 125 -39.24 0.06 60.17
C LEU A 125 -40.05 -0.85 59.22
N ASN A 126 -39.90 -0.63 57.93
CA ASN A 126 -40.49 -1.43 56.86
C ASN A 126 -39.42 -2.38 56.32
N VAL A 127 -39.74 -3.68 56.30
CA VAL A 127 -38.84 -4.73 55.80
C VAL A 127 -39.24 -5.06 54.36
N ASN A 128 -38.48 -4.53 53.40
CA ASN A 128 -38.69 -4.75 51.98
C ASN A 128 -37.90 -5.98 51.51
N THR A 129 -38.56 -6.94 50.86
CA THR A 129 -37.86 -8.02 50.15
C THR A 129 -37.46 -7.53 48.76
N VAL A 130 -36.16 -7.30 48.53
CA VAL A 130 -35.62 -6.77 47.28
C VAL A 130 -34.83 -7.86 46.55
N GLU A 131 -35.01 -7.97 45.24
CA GLU A 131 -34.20 -8.85 44.39
C GLU A 131 -32.87 -8.15 44.04
N THR A 132 -31.77 -8.62 44.64
CA THR A 132 -30.43 -8.06 44.43
C THR A 132 -29.59 -9.00 43.56
N TYR A 133 -28.68 -8.42 42.77
CA TYR A 133 -27.78 -9.15 41.87
C TYR A 133 -26.36 -9.34 42.43
N ASP A 134 -26.06 -8.87 43.65
CA ASP A 134 -24.71 -8.86 44.28
C ASP A 134 -24.23 -10.23 44.80
N LEU A 135 -24.51 -11.29 44.06
CA LEU A 135 -23.96 -12.62 44.28
C LEU A 135 -22.46 -12.65 43.93
N TYR A 136 -21.66 -13.39 44.70
CA TYR A 136 -20.21 -13.51 44.47
C TYR A 136 -19.88 -13.97 43.04
N GLU A 137 -20.64 -14.94 42.52
CA GLU A 137 -20.53 -15.43 41.15
C GLU A 137 -20.83 -14.36 40.10
N ASN A 138 -21.80 -13.48 40.33
CA ASN A 138 -22.12 -12.39 39.42
C ASN A 138 -21.01 -11.32 39.45
N ARG A 139 -20.50 -10.99 40.64
CA ARG A 139 -19.33 -10.10 40.79
C ARG A 139 -18.10 -10.67 40.09
N PHE A 140 -17.85 -11.98 40.20
CA PHE A 140 -16.76 -12.65 39.51
C PHE A 140 -16.86 -12.48 37.98
N ILE A 141 -18.05 -12.67 37.40
CA ILE A 141 -18.27 -12.49 35.95
C ILE A 141 -18.11 -11.02 35.53
N TYR A 142 -18.60 -10.07 36.33
CA TYR A 142 -18.40 -8.63 36.08
C TYR A 142 -16.92 -8.24 36.05
N HIS A 143 -16.15 -8.64 37.07
CA HIS A 143 -14.70 -8.37 37.14
C HIS A 143 -13.91 -9.15 36.08
N LEU A 144 -14.39 -10.33 35.66
CA LEU A 144 -13.83 -11.07 34.52
C LEU A 144 -13.99 -10.28 33.22
N ILE A 145 -15.16 -9.71 32.92
CA ILE A 145 -15.40 -8.91 31.70
C ILE A 145 -14.52 -7.66 31.68
N GLN A 146 -14.41 -6.95 32.82
CA GLN A 146 -13.52 -5.78 32.93
C GLN A 146 -12.04 -6.15 32.67
N ARG A 147 -11.57 -7.23 33.31
CA ARG A 147 -10.20 -7.72 33.15
C ARG A 147 -9.95 -8.23 31.73
N LEU A 148 -10.96 -8.84 31.11
CA LEU A 148 -10.91 -9.35 29.73
C LEU A 148 -10.74 -8.23 28.73
N LEU A 149 -11.51 -7.14 28.84
CA LEU A 149 -11.33 -5.97 27.97
C LEU A 149 -9.91 -5.41 28.08
N THR A 150 -9.41 -5.21 29.30
CA THR A 150 -8.03 -4.72 29.52
C THR A 150 -6.96 -5.70 29.02
N PHE A 151 -7.23 -7.00 29.04
CA PHE A 151 -6.32 -8.05 28.54
C PHE A 151 -6.27 -8.09 27.01
N VAL A 152 -7.41 -7.89 26.35
CA VAL A 152 -7.53 -7.81 24.88
C VAL A 152 -6.92 -6.51 24.39
N ASP A 153 -7.38 -5.35 24.88
CA ASP A 153 -6.90 -4.03 24.43
C ASP A 153 -5.37 -3.91 24.50
N LYS A 154 -4.76 -4.30 25.63
CA LYS A 154 -3.28 -4.25 25.78
C LYS A 154 -2.54 -5.11 24.76
N ARG A 155 -3.10 -6.23 24.30
CA ARG A 155 -2.47 -7.11 23.31
C ARG A 155 -2.78 -6.68 21.89
N THR A 156 -4.02 -6.33 21.61
CA THR A 156 -4.42 -5.71 20.34
C THR A 156 -3.55 -4.50 20.04
N ASP A 157 -3.39 -3.58 20.99
CA ASP A 157 -2.56 -2.38 20.81
C ASP A 157 -1.08 -2.77 20.57
N VAL A 158 -0.50 -3.68 21.37
CA VAL A 158 0.91 -4.11 21.16
C VAL A 158 1.10 -4.82 19.82
N ILE A 159 0.15 -5.64 19.38
CA ILE A 159 0.17 -6.27 18.06
C ILE A 159 0.12 -5.17 16.97
N PHE A 160 -0.87 -4.27 16.97
CA PHE A 160 -0.96 -3.19 15.97
C PHE A 160 0.27 -2.27 15.95
N TRP A 161 0.87 -1.95 17.10
CA TRP A 161 2.07 -1.10 17.16
C TRP A 161 3.39 -1.83 16.88
N SER A 162 3.41 -3.17 16.81
CA SER A 162 4.66 -3.92 16.69
C SER A 162 4.70 -5.10 15.71
N THR A 163 3.59 -5.53 15.10
CA THR A 163 3.53 -6.73 14.24
C THR A 163 4.23 -6.63 12.89
N GLY A 164 4.61 -5.43 12.41
CA GLY A 164 5.48 -5.33 11.23
C GLY A 164 6.79 -6.11 11.42
N ASN A 165 7.09 -7.06 10.53
CA ASN A 165 8.32 -7.86 10.58
C ASN A 165 9.54 -6.92 10.58
N GLU A 166 10.47 -7.09 11.52
CA GLU A 166 11.70 -6.28 11.54
C GLU A 166 12.76 -6.97 10.66
N ILE A 167 12.99 -6.44 9.45
CA ILE A 167 14.14 -6.84 8.64
C ILE A 167 15.37 -6.10 9.17
N ARG A 168 16.34 -6.86 9.66
CA ARG A 168 17.62 -6.36 10.17
C ARG A 168 18.76 -6.92 9.35
N ASN A 169 19.44 -6.05 8.62
CA ASN A 169 20.70 -6.39 7.96
C ASN A 169 21.85 -6.06 8.92
N ARG A 170 22.57 -7.10 9.35
CA ARG A 170 23.83 -6.98 10.08
C ARG A 170 24.98 -7.27 9.13
N PHE A 171 25.92 -6.35 9.06
CA PHE A 171 27.19 -6.49 8.39
C PHE A 171 28.32 -6.39 9.42
N LYS A 172 29.28 -7.30 9.34
CA LYS A 172 30.54 -7.26 10.10
C LYS A 172 31.70 -7.50 9.15
N MET A 173 32.69 -6.63 9.22
CA MET A 173 33.97 -6.78 8.53
C MET A 173 35.08 -6.63 9.55
N HIS A 174 35.92 -7.66 9.65
CA HIS A 174 37.18 -7.64 10.40
C HIS A 174 38.30 -7.86 9.38
N SER A 175 39.10 -6.83 9.14
CA SER A 175 40.28 -6.90 8.29
C SER A 175 41.53 -6.57 9.12
N LYS A 176 42.59 -7.32 8.88
CA LYS A 176 43.92 -7.08 9.45
C LYS A 176 44.94 -7.09 8.32
N ILE A 177 45.51 -5.92 8.04
CA ILE A 177 46.50 -5.69 6.98
C ILE A 177 47.83 -5.36 7.65
N ASP A 178 48.81 -6.25 7.48
CA ASP A 178 50.18 -6.05 7.99
C ASP A 178 51.06 -5.49 6.86
N ASP A 179 51.45 -4.21 6.92
CA ASP A 179 52.49 -3.61 6.08
C ASP A 179 53.87 -3.74 6.74
N ALA A 180 54.94 -3.47 5.99
CA ALA A 180 56.31 -3.47 6.50
C ALA A 180 56.59 -2.40 7.57
N TYR A 181 55.70 -1.41 7.72
CA TYR A 181 55.83 -0.28 8.64
C TYR A 181 54.58 -0.02 9.50
N GLU A 182 53.39 -0.50 9.12
CA GLU A 182 52.11 -0.18 9.76
C GLU A 182 51.21 -1.43 9.85
N GLU A 183 50.56 -1.63 10.99
CA GLU A 183 49.56 -2.68 11.23
C GLU A 183 48.17 -2.03 11.27
N ILE A 184 47.32 -2.36 10.28
CA ILE A 184 45.99 -1.77 10.11
C ILE A 184 44.95 -2.81 10.52
N GLU A 185 44.34 -2.62 11.70
CA GLU A 185 43.17 -3.38 12.15
C GLU A 185 41.89 -2.56 11.87
N TYR A 186 41.03 -3.07 11.01
CA TYR A 186 39.78 -2.43 10.60
C TYR A 186 38.59 -3.29 11.00
N ASN A 187 37.83 -2.80 11.98
CA ASN A 187 36.65 -3.44 12.54
C ASN A 187 35.41 -2.57 12.30
N VAL A 188 34.48 -3.04 11.47
CA VAL A 188 33.20 -2.35 11.23
C VAL A 188 32.04 -3.30 11.47
N GLU A 189 31.13 -2.92 12.36
CA GLU A 189 29.80 -3.50 12.51
C GLU A 189 28.75 -2.46 12.11
N MET A 190 27.95 -2.76 11.08
CA MET A 190 26.82 -1.94 10.64
C MET A 190 25.54 -2.75 10.81
N THR A 191 24.55 -2.19 11.52
CA THR A 191 23.24 -2.82 11.71
C THR A 191 22.14 -1.89 11.21
N VAL A 192 21.58 -2.20 10.04
CA VAL A 192 20.45 -1.47 9.46
C VAL A 192 19.16 -2.17 9.85
N LYS A 193 18.25 -1.45 10.50
CA LYS A 193 16.93 -1.95 10.91
C LYS A 193 15.85 -1.26 10.08
N ASN A 194 15.19 -1.99 9.19
CA ASN A 194 14.00 -1.46 8.53
C ASN A 194 12.82 -1.49 9.51
N ARG A 195 12.21 -0.33 9.75
CA ARG A 195 11.03 -0.14 10.63
C ARG A 195 9.76 0.19 9.84
N GLN A 196 9.81 0.16 8.51
CA GLN A 196 8.75 0.60 7.59
C GLN A 196 8.06 -0.53 6.82
N SER A 197 8.30 -1.79 7.18
CA SER A 197 7.60 -2.99 6.70
C SER A 197 6.17 -3.12 7.26
N PHE A 198 5.43 -2.01 7.29
CA PHE A 198 4.06 -1.90 7.80
C PHE A 198 2.99 -2.26 6.74
N ALA A 199 3.28 -2.14 5.45
CA ALA A 199 2.29 -2.34 4.38
C ALA A 199 2.27 -3.76 3.80
N GLU A 200 3.43 -4.38 3.55
CA GLU A 200 3.50 -5.67 2.84
C GLU A 200 3.09 -6.89 3.69
N ASN A 201 3.30 -6.86 5.01
CA ASN A 201 2.98 -8.00 5.89
C ASN A 201 1.53 -8.06 6.39
N ASP A 202 0.72 -7.04 6.09
CA ASP A 202 -0.67 -6.99 6.54
C ASP A 202 -1.51 -8.08 5.85
N ALA A 203 -1.27 -8.34 4.55
CA ALA A 203 -2.06 -9.28 3.75
C ALA A 203 -2.16 -10.70 4.36
N ASP A 204 -1.02 -11.27 4.77
CA ASP A 204 -0.94 -12.64 5.30
C ASP A 204 -1.49 -12.80 6.73
N ASN A 205 -1.72 -11.69 7.45
CA ASN A 205 -2.21 -11.68 8.83
C ASN A 205 -3.67 -11.14 8.95
N MET A 206 -4.31 -10.77 7.83
CA MET A 206 -5.64 -10.13 7.81
C MET A 206 -6.72 -10.92 8.54
N ASP A 207 -6.73 -12.25 8.43
CA ASP A 207 -7.73 -13.11 9.06
C ASP A 207 -7.59 -13.14 10.59
N VAL A 208 -6.35 -13.21 11.10
CA VAL A 208 -6.04 -13.09 12.53
C VAL A 208 -6.42 -11.71 13.05
N PHE A 209 -6.12 -10.64 12.31
CA PHE A 209 -6.54 -9.27 12.66
C PHE A 209 -8.07 -9.14 12.71
N MET A 210 -8.80 -9.70 11.74
CA MET A 210 -10.27 -9.70 11.75
C MET A 210 -10.85 -10.51 12.92
N ARG A 211 -10.21 -11.61 13.34
CA ARG A 211 -10.59 -12.36 14.55
C ARG A 211 -10.34 -11.55 15.82
N ILE A 212 -9.18 -10.90 15.95
CA ILE A 212 -8.86 -10.01 17.08
C ILE A 212 -9.90 -8.88 17.18
N ASP A 213 -10.21 -8.21 16.08
CA ASP A 213 -11.19 -7.12 16.06
C ASP A 213 -12.62 -7.62 16.37
N ARG A 214 -13.04 -8.76 15.80
CA ARG A 214 -14.30 -9.42 16.17
C ARG A 214 -14.37 -9.70 17.68
N VAL A 215 -13.31 -10.27 18.27
CA VAL A 215 -13.24 -10.52 19.72
C VAL A 215 -13.29 -9.21 20.51
N ARG A 216 -12.56 -8.16 20.09
CA ARG A 216 -12.59 -6.83 20.71
C ARG A 216 -14.00 -6.23 20.71
N ARG A 217 -14.68 -6.23 19.58
CA ARG A 217 -16.08 -5.75 19.44
C ARG A 217 -17.03 -6.53 20.34
N LEU A 218 -16.92 -7.86 20.40
CA LEU A 218 -17.74 -8.70 21.27
C LEU A 218 -17.49 -8.40 22.76
N VAL A 219 -16.23 -8.25 23.18
CA VAL A 219 -15.89 -7.89 24.57
C VAL A 219 -16.32 -6.46 24.93
N MET A 220 -16.25 -5.51 24.00
CA MET A 220 -16.84 -4.18 24.19
C MET A 220 -18.37 -4.23 24.34
N ALA A 221 -19.07 -5.02 23.53
CA ALA A 221 -20.52 -5.24 23.67
C ALA A 221 -20.88 -5.88 25.02
N LEU A 222 -20.10 -6.88 25.48
CA LEU A 222 -20.24 -7.49 26.81
C LEU A 222 -20.13 -6.46 27.94
N ARG A 223 -19.21 -5.49 27.83
CA ARG A 223 -19.08 -4.39 28.80
C ARG A 223 -20.28 -3.42 28.74
N GLY A 224 -20.84 -3.19 27.55
CA GLY A 224 -22.01 -2.33 27.35
C GLY A 224 -23.33 -2.94 27.84
N ALA A 225 -23.39 -4.27 28.01
CA ALA A 225 -24.59 -5.00 28.41
C ALA A 225 -25.21 -4.50 29.74
N SER A 226 -26.54 -4.58 29.84
CA SER A 226 -27.31 -4.12 31.00
C SER A 226 -26.86 -4.75 32.33
N PHE A 227 -26.41 -6.02 32.31
CA PHE A 227 -25.80 -6.68 33.46
C PHE A 227 -24.61 -5.90 34.04
N CYS A 228 -23.70 -5.42 33.18
CA CYS A 228 -22.53 -4.65 33.60
C CYS A 228 -22.89 -3.25 34.14
N GLN A 229 -24.02 -2.69 33.71
CA GLN A 229 -24.57 -1.44 34.24
C GLN A 229 -25.17 -1.66 35.64
N ILE A 230 -25.95 -2.74 35.83
CA ILE A 230 -26.55 -3.12 37.12
C ILE A 230 -25.47 -3.47 38.16
N MET A 231 -24.39 -4.15 37.75
CA MET A 231 -23.28 -4.52 38.63
C MET A 231 -22.24 -3.40 38.85
N ASN A 232 -22.49 -2.19 38.34
CA ASN A 232 -21.58 -1.07 38.50
C ASN A 232 -21.49 -0.63 39.98
N GLY A 233 -20.27 -0.51 40.51
CA GLY A 233 -20.03 -0.23 41.94
C GLY A 233 -20.03 -1.46 42.86
N CYS A 234 -20.24 -2.67 42.35
CA CYS A 234 -20.16 -3.89 43.17
C CYS A 234 -18.75 -4.15 43.72
N SER A 235 -18.66 -4.82 44.88
CA SER A 235 -17.40 -5.08 45.58
C SER A 235 -16.38 -5.86 44.71
N ALA A 236 -15.10 -5.48 44.83
CA ALA A 236 -14.01 -6.00 44.01
C ALA A 236 -13.69 -7.47 44.33
N VAL A 237 -13.78 -8.35 43.32
CA VAL A 237 -13.33 -9.75 43.45
C VAL A 237 -11.84 -9.83 43.13
N ARG A 238 -11.05 -10.26 44.11
CA ARG A 238 -9.59 -10.40 43.99
C ARG A 238 -9.18 -11.86 43.77
N SER A 239 -8.04 -12.04 43.10
CA SER A 239 -7.35 -13.32 43.01
C SER A 239 -6.78 -13.75 44.37
N PRO A 240 -6.79 -15.06 44.70
CA PRO A 240 -7.35 -16.18 43.93
C PRO A 240 -8.88 -16.28 44.05
N ILE A 241 -9.56 -16.58 42.93
CA ILE A 241 -11.01 -16.77 42.89
C ILE A 241 -11.43 -17.99 43.73
N GLN A 242 -12.44 -17.82 44.59
CA GLN A 242 -12.95 -18.87 45.46
C GLN A 242 -13.70 -19.93 44.65
N ARG A 243 -13.41 -21.21 44.90
CA ARG A 243 -14.02 -22.35 44.21
C ARG A 243 -15.39 -22.70 44.80
N THR A 244 -16.39 -21.86 44.52
CA THR A 244 -17.76 -22.11 44.98
C THR A 244 -18.40 -23.30 44.26
N ASN A 245 -19.50 -23.83 44.81
CA ASN A 245 -20.25 -24.93 44.19
C ASN A 245 -20.78 -24.59 42.79
N LEU A 246 -21.15 -23.32 42.53
CA LEU A 246 -21.62 -22.89 41.21
C LEU A 246 -20.45 -22.91 40.22
N ILE A 247 -19.32 -22.28 40.56
CA ILE A 247 -18.12 -22.23 39.72
C ILE A 247 -17.57 -23.64 39.41
N MET A 248 -17.74 -24.59 40.34
CA MET A 248 -17.28 -25.97 40.16
C MET A 248 -18.25 -26.88 39.41
N LYS A 249 -19.57 -26.64 39.43
CA LYS A 249 -20.57 -27.56 38.87
C LYS A 249 -21.23 -27.07 37.58
N ASP A 250 -21.41 -25.76 37.43
CA ASP A 250 -22.04 -25.17 36.25
C ASP A 250 -21.01 -25.08 35.10
N PRO A 251 -21.27 -25.68 33.91
CA PRO A 251 -20.32 -25.66 32.79
C PRO A 251 -19.90 -24.26 32.37
N ASN A 252 -20.81 -23.29 32.43
CA ASN A 252 -20.54 -21.93 31.97
C ASN A 252 -19.59 -21.21 32.92
N TYR A 253 -19.87 -21.25 34.22
CA TYR A 253 -18.96 -20.67 35.22
C TYR A 253 -17.60 -21.39 35.26
N ARG A 254 -17.55 -22.70 34.95
CA ARG A 254 -16.28 -23.43 34.80
C ARG A 254 -15.45 -22.91 33.62
N LYS A 255 -16.05 -22.65 32.45
CA LYS A 255 -15.37 -22.00 31.31
C LYS A 255 -14.84 -20.62 31.69
N CYS A 256 -15.67 -19.79 32.34
CA CYS A 256 -15.25 -18.46 32.82
C CYS A 256 -14.09 -18.51 33.83
N TYR A 257 -14.07 -19.53 34.71
CA TYR A 257 -12.96 -19.77 35.65
C TYR A 257 -11.68 -20.26 34.96
N GLN A 258 -11.80 -21.06 33.89
CA GLN A 258 -10.66 -21.47 33.05
C GLN A 258 -10.06 -20.27 32.32
N LEU A 259 -10.90 -19.40 31.72
CA LEU A 259 -10.45 -18.13 31.13
C LEU A 259 -9.70 -17.27 32.16
N TRP A 260 -10.26 -17.08 33.36
CA TRP A 260 -9.57 -16.31 34.42
C TRP A 260 -8.20 -16.90 34.76
N GLN A 261 -8.09 -18.23 34.92
CA GLN A 261 -6.81 -18.89 35.18
C GLN A 261 -5.82 -18.77 34.01
N PHE A 262 -6.32 -18.81 32.77
CA PHE A 262 -5.51 -18.61 31.57
C PHE A 262 -4.93 -17.19 31.56
N MET A 263 -5.76 -16.17 31.76
CA MET A 263 -5.35 -14.76 31.83
C MET A 263 -4.36 -14.44 32.97
N GLU A 264 -4.30 -15.27 34.01
CA GLU A 264 -3.31 -15.17 35.10
C GLU A 264 -1.97 -15.85 34.80
N ARG A 265 -1.97 -16.83 33.91
CA ARG A 265 -0.77 -17.60 33.53
C ARG A 265 -0.14 -17.11 32.22
N TYR A 266 -0.92 -16.42 31.40
CA TYR A 266 -0.52 -15.97 30.06
C TYR A 266 0.31 -14.67 30.15
N ASP A 267 1.61 -14.84 30.38
CA ASP A 267 2.62 -13.78 30.43
C ASP A 267 3.17 -13.39 29.05
N LYS A 268 2.76 -14.11 27.98
CA LYS A 268 3.16 -13.79 26.60
C LYS A 268 2.60 -12.43 26.16
N VAL A 269 3.40 -11.73 25.37
CA VAL A 269 3.13 -10.39 24.82
C VAL A 269 1.97 -10.40 23.80
N GLY A 270 1.77 -11.51 23.09
CA GLY A 270 0.68 -11.68 22.10
C GLY A 270 1.15 -12.16 20.73
N TYR A 271 2.47 -12.19 20.49
CA TYR A 271 3.11 -12.75 19.30
C TYR A 271 4.41 -13.47 19.70
N ASN A 272 4.86 -14.38 18.85
CA ASN A 272 6.17 -15.01 18.88
C ASN A 272 7.07 -14.34 17.81
N ILE A 273 8.38 -14.37 18.01
CA ILE A 273 9.35 -13.83 17.05
C ILE A 273 10.17 -14.98 16.49
N ASP A 274 9.88 -15.36 15.25
CA ASP A 274 10.67 -16.33 14.51
C ASP A 274 11.82 -15.60 13.81
N VAL A 275 13.04 -15.93 14.20
CA VAL A 275 14.27 -15.33 13.67
C VAL A 275 14.72 -16.14 12.45
N GLN A 276 14.37 -15.69 11.25
CA GLN A 276 14.90 -16.26 10.02
C GLN A 276 16.23 -15.60 9.68
N GLN A 277 17.34 -16.33 9.84
CA GLN A 277 18.67 -15.86 9.48
C GLN A 277 19.04 -16.36 8.07
N GLN A 278 19.23 -15.43 7.14
CA GLN A 278 19.77 -15.69 5.81
C GLN A 278 21.18 -15.11 5.74
N ALA A 279 22.18 -15.97 5.52
CA ALA A 279 23.52 -15.53 5.16
C ALA A 279 23.51 -15.09 3.68
N LEU A 280 24.01 -13.89 3.41
CA LEU A 280 24.10 -13.39 2.03
C LEU A 280 25.37 -13.93 1.37
N ALA A 281 25.26 -14.35 0.10
CA ALA A 281 26.44 -14.67 -0.69
C ALA A 281 27.10 -13.37 -1.17
N PHE A 282 28.44 -13.32 -1.13
CA PHE A 282 29.22 -12.22 -1.66
C PHE A 282 29.63 -12.54 -3.10
N ASP A 283 29.46 -11.59 -4.01
CA ASP A 283 30.08 -11.61 -5.33
C ASP A 283 31.40 -10.82 -5.32
N ASP A 284 32.18 -10.97 -6.38
CA ASP A 284 33.48 -10.31 -6.50
C ASP A 284 33.33 -8.77 -6.51
N GLU A 285 32.22 -8.25 -7.04
CA GLU A 285 31.92 -6.81 -7.08
C GLU A 285 31.70 -6.24 -5.67
N TYR A 286 30.88 -6.91 -4.85
CA TYR A 286 30.67 -6.56 -3.45
C TYR A 286 32.00 -6.56 -2.67
N MET A 287 32.86 -7.56 -2.90
CA MET A 287 34.18 -7.61 -2.26
C MET A 287 35.07 -6.43 -2.67
N VAL A 288 35.10 -6.09 -3.98
CA VAL A 288 35.80 -4.89 -4.50
C VAL A 288 35.28 -3.61 -3.85
N GLN A 289 33.96 -3.46 -3.69
CA GLN A 289 33.33 -2.32 -3.04
C GLN A 289 33.70 -2.24 -1.54
N MET A 290 33.73 -3.36 -0.81
CA MET A 290 34.10 -3.38 0.61
C MET A 290 35.59 -3.04 0.82
N TYR A 291 36.49 -3.57 -0.01
CA TYR A 291 37.91 -3.20 0.04
C TYR A 291 38.12 -1.73 -0.32
N THR A 292 37.41 -1.22 -1.34
CA THR A 292 37.42 0.21 -1.68
C THR A 292 36.96 1.08 -0.50
N ASN A 293 35.90 0.69 0.22
CA ASN A 293 35.43 1.42 1.40
C ASN A 293 36.46 1.40 2.54
N LEU A 294 37.09 0.26 2.81
CA LEU A 294 38.18 0.15 3.79
C LEU A 294 39.35 1.08 3.44
N ILE A 295 39.80 1.07 2.18
CA ILE A 295 40.94 1.90 1.73
C ILE A 295 40.59 3.38 1.78
N ASN A 296 39.36 3.75 1.44
CA ASN A 296 38.88 5.13 1.56
C ASN A 296 38.83 5.58 3.02
N ASN A 297 38.29 4.77 3.93
CA ASN A 297 38.26 5.08 5.36
C ASN A 297 39.67 5.17 5.95
N TYR A 298 40.58 4.26 5.57
CA TYR A 298 41.99 4.33 5.95
C TYR A 298 42.66 5.61 5.41
N THR A 299 42.44 5.95 4.14
CA THR A 299 43.04 7.15 3.53
C THR A 299 42.53 8.44 4.18
N VAL A 300 41.23 8.51 4.48
CA VAL A 300 40.62 9.62 5.23
C VAL A 300 41.19 9.69 6.65
N PHE A 301 41.23 8.58 7.38
CA PHE A 301 41.79 8.51 8.73
C PHE A 301 43.27 8.91 8.76
N LYS A 302 44.09 8.38 7.85
CA LYS A 302 45.51 8.70 7.71
C LYS A 302 45.72 10.19 7.40
N SER A 303 44.91 10.75 6.48
CA SER A 303 44.95 12.19 6.19
C SER A 303 44.53 13.07 7.38
N LEU A 304 43.72 12.54 8.31
CA LEU A 304 43.31 13.22 9.54
C LEU A 304 44.36 13.10 10.65
N THR A 305 45.17 12.04 10.67
CA THR A 305 46.28 11.87 11.63
C THR A 305 47.57 12.53 11.20
N ASP A 306 47.82 12.64 9.89
CA ASP A 306 49.04 13.20 9.32
C ASP A 306 48.95 14.73 9.10
N ASP A 307 47.74 15.30 9.01
CA ASP A 307 47.50 16.75 9.10
C ASP A 307 47.72 17.24 10.54
N GLU A 308 48.56 18.26 10.73
CA GLU A 308 48.57 19.08 11.97
C GLU A 308 47.31 19.99 12.08
N ARG A 309 46.12 19.40 11.91
CA ARG A 309 44.87 20.09 12.21
C ARG A 309 44.72 20.23 13.71
N ASN A 310 44.27 21.41 14.13
CA ASN A 310 44.22 21.85 15.52
C ASN A 310 43.05 21.17 16.29
N LEU A 311 43.12 19.84 16.41
CA LEU A 311 42.24 19.02 17.23
C LEU A 311 42.50 19.36 18.70
N GLN A 312 41.48 19.81 19.43
CA GLN A 312 41.61 20.02 20.87
C GLN A 312 41.78 18.66 21.57
N GLU A 313 42.96 18.42 22.12
CA GLU A 313 43.21 17.29 23.01
C GLU A 313 42.25 17.36 24.20
N LEU A 314 41.36 16.37 24.30
CA LEU A 314 40.49 16.18 25.46
C LEU A 314 41.31 15.63 26.63
N GLU A 315 40.97 16.02 27.87
CA GLU A 315 41.69 15.56 29.06
C GLU A 315 41.75 14.02 29.14
N SER A 316 42.97 13.47 29.23
CA SER A 316 43.20 12.03 29.28
C SER A 316 42.68 11.41 30.59
N VAL A 317 41.55 10.71 30.55
CA VAL A 317 40.99 10.03 31.72
C VAL A 317 41.75 8.72 31.97
N GLN A 318 42.64 8.71 32.97
CA GLN A 318 43.25 7.47 33.46
C GLN A 318 42.31 6.77 34.47
N HIS A 319 41.79 5.61 34.10
CA HIS A 319 40.96 4.78 34.99
C HIS A 319 41.82 4.00 36.00
N ALA A 320 41.46 4.06 37.28
CA ALA A 320 42.05 3.23 38.32
C ALA A 320 41.50 1.78 38.29
N PRO A 321 42.32 0.75 38.58
CA PRO A 321 41.87 -0.65 38.54
C PRO A 321 40.89 -0.99 39.66
N VAL A 322 39.73 -1.58 39.31
CA VAL A 322 38.62 -1.89 40.23
C VAL A 322 38.57 -3.38 40.56
N ALA A 323 38.37 -3.73 41.83
CA ALA A 323 38.16 -5.10 42.31
C ALA A 323 36.77 -5.27 42.99
N PRO A 324 35.99 -6.32 42.68
CA PRO A 324 34.58 -6.44 43.12
C PRO A 324 34.39 -6.96 44.55
N LYS A 325 33.25 -6.61 45.18
CA LYS A 325 32.81 -7.10 46.50
C LYS A 325 31.29 -7.35 46.53
N PHE A 326 30.86 -8.34 47.32
CA PHE A 326 29.45 -8.71 47.50
C PHE A 326 28.83 -8.06 48.75
N ILE A 327 27.54 -7.73 48.69
CA ILE A 327 26.72 -7.18 49.79
C ILE A 327 25.56 -8.16 50.07
N LYS A 328 25.13 -8.28 51.34
CA LYS A 328 23.92 -9.03 51.74
C LYS A 328 23.06 -8.24 52.72
N GLU A 329 21.85 -7.89 52.24
CA GLU A 329 20.61 -7.51 52.96
C GLU A 329 20.59 -6.38 54.00
N ILE A 330 19.47 -5.63 53.98
CA ILE A 330 19.05 -4.61 54.96
C ILE A 330 17.52 -4.77 55.17
N LYS A 331 17.01 -4.51 56.38
CA LYS A 331 15.57 -4.42 56.72
C LYS A 331 15.30 -3.26 57.71
N GLU A 332 14.07 -2.75 57.72
CA GLU A 332 13.59 -1.59 58.49
C GLU A 332 12.29 -1.89 59.29
N GLU A 333 11.90 -1.04 60.27
CA GLU A 333 10.68 -1.16 61.11
C GLU A 333 10.23 0.22 61.70
N GLN A 334 8.94 0.42 62.08
CA GLN A 334 8.27 1.70 62.52
C GLN A 334 7.07 1.51 63.51
N VAL A 335 6.77 2.45 64.46
CA VAL A 335 5.50 2.59 65.28
C VAL A 335 5.26 4.05 65.87
N ASP A 336 4.05 4.42 66.38
CA ASP A 336 3.44 5.78 66.68
C ASP A 336 2.82 6.11 68.13
N SER A 337 2.46 7.42 68.42
CA SER A 337 1.28 8.03 69.20
C SER A 337 1.27 8.67 70.68
N PRO A 338 0.29 9.60 71.09
CA PRO A 338 0.28 10.61 72.25
C PRO A 338 -1.03 10.81 73.19
N ASP A 339 -1.14 11.80 74.17
CA ASP A 339 -2.40 12.56 74.72
C ASP A 339 -2.37 13.45 76.08
N LEU A 340 -3.41 14.32 76.44
CA LEU A 340 -3.48 15.32 77.62
C LEU A 340 -4.89 16.05 78.05
N PRO A 341 -5.27 16.38 79.36
CA PRO A 341 -6.54 17.12 79.86
C PRO A 341 -6.50 18.26 81.02
N ASP A 342 -7.65 18.77 81.63
CA ASP A 342 -7.91 20.06 82.45
C ASP A 342 -9.06 20.13 83.60
N VAL A 343 -9.36 21.30 84.29
CA VAL A 343 -10.66 21.91 84.87
C VAL A 343 -10.87 22.30 86.41
N GLU A 344 -11.50 23.47 86.77
CA GLU A 344 -12.09 23.81 88.15
C GLU A 344 -13.10 25.05 88.27
N VAL A 345 -14.22 25.00 89.06
CA VAL A 345 -15.17 26.15 89.42
C VAL A 345 -16.05 25.89 90.70
N ARG A 346 -16.27 26.90 91.61
CA ARG A 346 -17.51 27.24 92.43
C ARG A 346 -17.24 27.94 93.80
N ARG A 347 -17.52 29.24 93.99
CA ARG A 347 -17.47 29.90 95.35
C ARG A 347 -18.21 31.25 95.57
N VAL A 348 -19.45 31.44 95.12
CA VAL A 348 -20.20 32.72 95.28
C VAL A 348 -21.67 32.47 95.68
N PHE A 349 -22.00 32.43 96.98
CA PHE A 349 -23.38 32.21 97.47
C PHE A 349 -23.68 32.69 98.91
N VAL A 350 -22.84 33.55 99.52
CA VAL A 350 -22.97 33.94 100.95
C VAL A 350 -23.15 35.45 101.17
N GLU A 351 -23.01 36.27 100.13
CA GLU A 351 -23.16 37.74 100.23
C GLU A 351 -24.61 38.22 100.13
N GLU A 352 -25.55 37.38 99.65
CA GLU A 352 -26.92 37.81 99.31
C GLU A 352 -27.86 38.06 100.51
N VAL A 353 -27.58 37.51 101.69
CA VAL A 353 -28.59 37.40 102.77
C VAL A 353 -28.63 38.62 103.71
N THR A 354 -27.68 39.55 103.62
CA THR A 354 -27.62 40.75 104.49
C THR A 354 -28.05 42.07 103.83
N GLN A 355 -28.20 42.13 102.51
CA GLN A 355 -28.76 43.31 101.82
C GLN A 355 -30.27 43.46 102.09
N ALA A 356 -31.01 42.34 102.04
CA ALA A 356 -32.47 42.26 101.96
C ALA A 356 -33.29 42.90 103.10
N GLN A 357 -32.65 43.42 104.16
CA GLN A 357 -33.33 44.10 105.27
C GLN A 357 -33.25 45.64 105.20
N LEU A 358 -32.33 46.21 104.42
CA LEU A 358 -32.29 47.65 104.14
C LEU A 358 -33.25 48.01 102.99
N ASP A 359 -33.34 47.13 101.99
CA ASP A 359 -34.22 47.29 100.82
C ASP A 359 -35.71 47.43 101.22
N ALA A 360 -36.14 46.81 102.32
CA ALA A 360 -37.53 46.75 102.74
C ALA A 360 -38.10 48.08 103.29
N GLU A 361 -37.28 48.96 103.88
CA GLU A 361 -37.74 50.29 104.31
C GLU A 361 -37.69 51.31 103.16
N GLN A 362 -36.72 51.19 102.25
CA GLN A 362 -36.69 51.99 101.01
C GLN A 362 -37.91 51.68 100.13
N ALA A 363 -38.28 50.40 100.00
CA ALA A 363 -39.44 49.94 99.25
C ALA A 363 -40.78 50.59 99.67
N LEU A 364 -40.94 51.06 100.92
CA LEU A 364 -42.17 51.70 101.39
C LEU A 364 -42.27 53.19 101.04
N THR A 365 -41.13 53.89 100.91
CA THR A 365 -41.07 55.24 100.34
C THR A 365 -41.17 55.19 98.81
N GLU A 366 -40.43 54.27 98.20
CA GLU A 366 -40.50 53.98 96.76
C GLU A 366 -41.93 53.61 96.36
N ALA A 367 -42.65 52.78 97.11
CA ALA A 367 -44.05 52.43 96.81
C ALA A 367 -45.01 53.64 96.77
N ARG A 368 -44.68 54.79 97.39
CA ARG A 368 -45.50 56.00 97.33
C ARG A 368 -45.16 56.87 96.12
N GLU A 369 -43.88 57.05 95.86
CA GLU A 369 -43.42 57.71 94.63
C GLU A 369 -43.86 56.90 93.41
N GLN A 370 -43.77 55.57 93.46
CA GLN A 370 -44.33 54.64 92.48
C GLN A 370 -45.84 54.79 92.30
N ILE A 371 -46.65 55.15 93.30
CA ILE A 371 -48.10 55.35 93.09
C ILE A 371 -48.39 56.65 92.32
N GLU A 372 -47.64 57.71 92.60
CA GLU A 372 -47.75 58.98 91.85
C GLU A 372 -47.16 58.84 90.45
N GLU A 373 -46.02 58.15 90.32
CA GLU A 373 -45.43 57.77 89.04
C GLU A 373 -46.36 56.83 88.26
N LEU A 374 -46.99 55.83 88.88
CA LEU A 374 -47.98 54.96 88.23
C LEU A 374 -49.22 55.73 87.75
N GLN A 375 -49.57 56.87 88.36
CA GLN A 375 -50.64 57.75 87.86
C GLN A 375 -50.16 58.63 86.70
N GLY A 376 -48.92 59.14 86.75
CA GLY A 376 -48.27 59.79 85.61
C GLY A 376 -48.10 58.83 84.43
N GLN A 377 -47.69 57.60 84.70
CA GLN A 377 -47.67 56.49 83.76
C GLN A 377 -49.09 56.20 83.26
N LEU A 378 -50.12 56.00 84.10
CA LEU A 378 -51.48 55.72 83.61
C LEU A 378 -52.02 56.82 82.67
N THR A 379 -51.60 58.07 82.82
CA THR A 379 -51.92 59.16 81.88
C THR A 379 -51.06 59.12 80.61
N SER A 380 -49.75 58.84 80.69
CA SER A 380 -48.89 58.63 79.51
C SER A 380 -49.27 57.38 78.71
N TRP A 381 -49.58 56.26 79.38
CA TRP A 381 -50.08 55.02 78.80
C TRP A 381 -51.46 55.19 78.16
N LYS A 382 -52.30 56.13 78.60
CA LYS A 382 -53.52 56.51 77.87
C LYS A 382 -53.21 57.26 76.58
N VAL A 383 -52.24 58.19 76.60
CA VAL A 383 -51.79 58.88 75.38
C VAL A 383 -51.13 57.89 74.42
N GLN A 384 -50.31 56.97 74.92
CA GLN A 384 -49.73 55.87 74.13
C GLN A 384 -50.79 54.90 73.62
N ALA A 385 -51.83 54.57 74.39
CA ALA A 385 -52.92 53.72 73.90
C ALA A 385 -53.71 54.39 72.76
N HIS A 386 -53.87 55.72 72.80
CA HIS A 386 -54.42 56.46 71.66
C HIS A 386 -53.45 56.50 70.47
N ALA A 387 -52.18 56.82 70.68
CA ALA A 387 -51.17 56.78 69.61
C ALA A 387 -51.04 55.40 68.95
N LEU A 388 -51.05 54.31 69.73
CA LEU A 388 -51.08 52.92 69.25
C LEU A 388 -52.41 52.53 68.58
N THR A 389 -53.50 53.26 68.85
CA THR A 389 -54.77 53.09 68.13
C THR A 389 -54.71 53.78 66.78
N ASP A 390 -54.14 54.99 66.73
CA ASP A 390 -53.93 55.74 65.50
C ASP A 390 -52.91 54.99 64.60
N GLU A 391 -51.77 54.55 65.14
CA GLU A 391 -50.78 53.70 64.44
C GLU A 391 -51.37 52.37 63.93
N ARG A 392 -52.33 51.77 64.67
CA ARG A 392 -53.04 50.56 64.21
C ARG A 392 -53.89 50.87 62.98
N ASP A 393 -54.55 52.02 62.95
CA ASP A 393 -55.44 52.39 61.85
C ASP A 393 -54.63 52.82 60.63
N ASP A 394 -53.52 53.55 60.80
CA ASP A 394 -52.53 53.80 59.74
C ASP A 394 -51.98 52.49 59.15
N LEU A 395 -51.59 51.52 60.01
CA LEU A 395 -51.12 50.19 59.57
C LEU A 395 -52.22 49.34 58.90
N ALA A 396 -53.50 49.57 59.21
CA ALA A 396 -54.61 48.90 58.55
C ALA A 396 -54.82 49.43 57.12
N ASP A 397 -54.73 50.75 56.95
CA ASP A 397 -54.76 51.40 55.63
C ASP A 397 -53.54 50.99 54.78
N GLU A 398 -52.32 50.97 55.34
CA GLU A 398 -51.12 50.47 54.64
C GLU A 398 -51.26 49.00 54.21
N LEU A 399 -51.88 48.15 55.05
CA LEU A 399 -52.11 46.74 54.76
C LEU A 399 -53.12 46.56 53.60
N ASP A 400 -54.16 47.38 53.54
CA ASP A 400 -55.13 47.32 52.44
C ASP A 400 -54.54 47.89 51.14
N GLU A 401 -53.73 48.95 51.19
CA GLU A 401 -52.94 49.37 50.02
C GLU A 401 -51.99 48.26 49.56
N ALA A 402 -51.31 47.56 50.48
CA ALA A 402 -50.41 46.46 50.13
C ALA A 402 -51.14 45.31 49.41
N LYS A 403 -52.34 44.93 49.87
CA LYS A 403 -53.20 43.95 49.16
C LYS A 403 -53.58 44.41 47.75
N THR A 404 -53.88 45.69 47.55
CA THR A 404 -54.17 46.19 46.18
C THR A 404 -52.95 46.13 45.26
N ARG A 405 -51.75 46.39 45.79
CA ARG A 405 -50.48 46.23 45.07
C ARG A 405 -50.18 44.77 44.74
N GLU A 406 -50.43 43.85 45.67
CA GLU A 406 -50.31 42.41 45.45
C GLU A 406 -51.27 41.89 44.37
N LEU A 407 -52.54 42.33 44.41
CA LEU A 407 -53.53 42.00 43.38
C LEU A 407 -53.13 42.56 41.99
N ALA A 408 -52.58 43.77 41.92
CA ALA A 408 -52.07 44.33 40.67
C ALA A 408 -50.83 43.58 40.14
N LEU A 409 -49.93 43.14 41.02
CA LEU A 409 -48.74 42.36 40.64
C LEU A 409 -49.10 40.94 40.19
N THR A 410 -50.07 40.29 40.86
CA THR A 410 -50.54 38.94 40.47
C THR A 410 -51.30 38.97 39.14
N GLN A 411 -52.14 39.97 38.88
CA GLN A 411 -52.75 40.18 37.56
C GLN A 411 -51.70 40.42 36.47
N ARG A 412 -50.67 41.23 36.75
CA ARG A 412 -49.56 41.46 35.81
C ARG A 412 -48.72 40.21 35.56
N ALA A 413 -48.52 39.37 36.58
CA ALA A 413 -47.84 38.08 36.44
C ALA A 413 -48.66 37.10 35.58
N GLN A 414 -49.98 37.01 35.79
CA GLN A 414 -50.87 36.18 34.97
C GLN A 414 -50.89 36.60 33.50
N MET A 415 -50.90 37.90 33.20
CA MET A 415 -50.77 38.37 31.81
C MET A 415 -49.39 38.04 31.22
N ALA A 416 -48.30 38.20 31.99
CA ALA A 416 -46.97 37.84 31.54
C ALA A 416 -46.78 36.32 31.34
N GLU A 417 -47.49 35.49 32.11
CA GLU A 417 -47.49 34.03 31.97
C GLU A 417 -48.26 33.59 30.72
N ALA A 418 -49.42 34.20 30.44
CA ALA A 418 -50.16 34.00 29.19
C ALA A 418 -49.35 34.44 27.95
N ASP A 419 -48.70 35.61 28.00
CA ASP A 419 -47.76 36.07 26.96
C ASP A 419 -46.65 35.03 26.70
N VAL A 420 -46.10 34.40 27.75
CA VAL A 420 -45.05 33.38 27.63
C VAL A 420 -45.58 32.07 27.06
N GLU A 421 -46.81 31.68 27.35
CA GLU A 421 -47.44 30.47 26.80
C GLU A 421 -47.77 30.64 25.31
N GLU A 422 -48.25 31.82 24.87
CA GLU A 422 -48.43 32.15 23.45
C GLU A 422 -47.09 32.21 22.68
N LEU A 423 -46.05 32.78 23.30
CA LEU A 423 -44.68 32.78 22.77
C LEU A 423 -44.09 31.37 22.64
N ARG A 424 -44.51 30.41 23.50
CA ARG A 424 -44.11 29.00 23.37
C ARG A 424 -44.82 28.30 22.23
N GLY A 425 -46.15 28.44 22.12
CA GLY A 425 -46.91 27.83 21.02
C GLY A 425 -46.41 28.29 19.65
N SER A 426 -46.18 29.60 19.49
CA SER A 426 -45.62 30.16 18.25
C SER A 426 -44.17 29.75 17.97
N LEU A 427 -43.36 29.47 19.01
CA LEU A 427 -42.02 28.89 18.85
C LEU A 427 -42.10 27.42 18.41
N GLU A 428 -43.00 26.63 19.01
CA GLU A 428 -43.20 25.21 18.67
C GLU A 428 -43.69 25.03 17.23
N ASP A 429 -44.60 25.88 16.74
CA ASP A 429 -45.04 25.90 15.34
C ASP A 429 -43.89 26.25 14.37
N VAL A 430 -43.01 27.20 14.75
CA VAL A 430 -41.81 27.54 13.96
C VAL A 430 -40.80 26.38 13.96
N GLU A 431 -40.59 25.71 15.08
CA GLU A 431 -39.73 24.52 15.16
C GLU A 431 -40.28 23.33 14.38
N ALA A 432 -41.60 23.12 14.39
CA ALA A 432 -42.27 22.10 13.58
C ALA A 432 -42.13 22.39 12.08
N GLY A 433 -42.35 23.64 11.67
CA GLY A 433 -42.14 24.09 10.29
C GLY A 433 -40.68 23.95 9.83
N LYS A 434 -39.71 24.25 10.71
CA LYS A 434 -38.27 24.01 10.45
C LYS A 434 -37.96 22.52 10.30
N LYS A 435 -38.41 21.67 11.20
CA LYS A 435 -38.20 20.21 11.12
C LYS A 435 -38.80 19.59 9.86
N ALA A 436 -39.95 20.08 9.40
CA ALA A 436 -40.53 19.65 8.12
C ALA A 436 -39.66 20.06 6.92
N ALA A 437 -39.27 21.34 6.84
CA ALA A 437 -38.39 21.83 5.77
C ALA A 437 -36.99 21.19 5.79
N GLU A 438 -36.48 20.84 6.97
CA GLU A 438 -35.25 20.07 7.14
C GLU A 438 -35.40 18.64 6.60
N ALA A 439 -36.50 17.95 6.92
CA ALA A 439 -36.77 16.59 6.48
C ALA A 439 -36.97 16.47 4.96
N ASP A 440 -37.85 17.28 4.37
CA ASP A 440 -38.13 17.32 2.91
C ASP A 440 -36.84 17.46 2.09
N ALA A 441 -35.88 18.22 2.63
CA ALA A 441 -34.64 18.53 1.95
C ALA A 441 -33.42 17.75 2.47
N VAL A 442 -33.59 16.85 3.44
CA VAL A 442 -32.74 15.66 3.60
C VAL A 442 -33.14 14.63 2.54
N GLU A 443 -34.45 14.38 2.34
CA GLU A 443 -34.94 13.49 1.29
C GLU A 443 -34.50 13.95 -0.12
N ALA A 444 -34.59 15.26 -0.40
CA ALA A 444 -34.05 15.84 -1.64
C ALA A 444 -32.52 15.67 -1.80
N ARG A 445 -31.77 15.59 -0.69
CA ARG A 445 -30.31 15.35 -0.73
C ARG A 445 -29.98 13.88 -0.92
N GLU A 446 -30.69 12.97 -0.28
CA GLU A 446 -30.49 11.52 -0.44
C GLU A 446 -30.84 11.08 -1.87
N THR A 447 -31.95 11.58 -2.41
CA THR A 447 -32.35 11.32 -3.81
C THR A 447 -31.35 11.92 -4.82
N ALA A 448 -30.88 13.14 -4.60
CA ALA A 448 -29.81 13.76 -5.41
C ALA A 448 -28.49 12.99 -5.35
N ALA A 449 -28.07 12.54 -4.16
CA ALA A 449 -26.85 11.77 -3.96
C ALA A 449 -26.94 10.40 -4.65
N ALA A 450 -28.07 9.70 -4.53
CA ALA A 450 -28.31 8.44 -5.22
C ALA A 450 -28.29 8.60 -6.75
N GLN A 451 -28.86 9.69 -7.27
CA GLN A 451 -28.78 10.02 -8.71
C GLN A 451 -27.34 10.30 -9.16
N LEU A 452 -26.54 11.03 -8.37
CA LEU A 452 -25.11 11.22 -8.67
C LEU A 452 -24.31 9.91 -8.64
N GLU A 453 -24.55 9.02 -7.68
CA GLU A 453 -23.87 7.73 -7.63
C GLU A 453 -24.27 6.84 -8.82
N GLN A 454 -25.56 6.79 -9.18
CA GLN A 454 -26.01 6.08 -10.36
C GLN A 454 -25.36 6.63 -11.64
N MET A 455 -25.36 7.95 -11.84
CA MET A 455 -24.74 8.57 -13.02
C MET A 455 -23.22 8.41 -13.06
N ARG A 456 -22.54 8.28 -11.91
CA ARG A 456 -21.11 7.92 -11.83
C ARG A 456 -20.88 6.45 -12.22
N ALA A 457 -21.72 5.54 -11.76
CA ALA A 457 -21.63 4.13 -12.15
C ALA A 457 -21.90 3.94 -13.65
N GLU A 458 -22.86 4.67 -14.22
CA GLU A 458 -23.12 4.72 -15.67
C GLU A 458 -21.95 5.35 -16.43
N ALA A 459 -21.30 6.40 -15.88
CA ALA A 459 -20.10 7.00 -16.43
C ALA A 459 -18.91 6.05 -16.50
N ASP A 460 -18.61 5.38 -15.40
CA ASP A 460 -17.51 4.42 -15.32
C ASP A 460 -17.78 3.21 -16.23
N ALA A 461 -19.05 2.81 -16.40
CA ALA A 461 -19.45 1.77 -17.34
C ALA A 461 -19.30 2.19 -18.82
N GLU A 462 -19.68 3.41 -19.21
CA GLU A 462 -19.48 3.93 -20.57
C GLU A 462 -17.97 4.06 -20.91
N VAL A 463 -17.15 4.56 -19.98
CA VAL A 463 -15.69 4.65 -20.17
C VAL A 463 -15.04 3.26 -20.21
N ALA A 464 -15.50 2.30 -19.41
CA ALA A 464 -15.04 0.91 -19.47
C ALA A 464 -15.41 0.24 -20.80
N ALA A 465 -16.62 0.49 -21.33
CA ALA A 465 -17.06 -0.02 -22.63
C ALA A 465 -16.23 0.59 -23.78
N ALA A 466 -15.96 1.91 -23.74
CA ALA A 466 -15.11 2.58 -24.71
C ALA A 466 -13.67 2.03 -24.70
N ARG A 467 -13.12 1.73 -23.52
CA ARG A 467 -11.81 1.05 -23.39
C ARG A 467 -11.82 -0.36 -23.96
N ALA A 468 -12.85 -1.16 -23.67
CA ALA A 468 -12.96 -2.52 -24.22
C ALA A 468 -13.10 -2.53 -25.76
N ASP A 469 -13.79 -1.55 -26.35
CA ASP A 469 -13.88 -1.36 -27.80
C ASP A 469 -12.54 -0.89 -28.41
N ALA A 470 -11.84 0.03 -27.74
CA ALA A 470 -10.48 0.44 -28.09
C ALA A 470 -9.48 -0.72 -28.07
N ASP A 471 -9.47 -1.53 -27.00
CA ASP A 471 -8.61 -2.70 -26.86
C ASP A 471 -8.92 -3.75 -27.95
N ALA A 472 -10.21 -3.96 -28.26
CA ALA A 472 -10.62 -4.85 -29.35
C ALA A 472 -10.18 -4.35 -30.74
N LYS A 473 -10.27 -3.03 -31.01
CA LYS A 473 -9.77 -2.40 -32.23
C LYS A 473 -8.24 -2.55 -32.37
N VAL A 474 -7.50 -2.33 -31.28
CA VAL A 474 -6.05 -2.48 -31.24
C VAL A 474 -5.64 -3.93 -31.45
N ALA A 475 -6.27 -4.89 -30.75
CA ALA A 475 -6.01 -6.32 -30.93
C ALA A 475 -6.33 -6.80 -32.36
N ALA A 476 -7.41 -6.29 -32.97
CA ALA A 476 -7.74 -6.59 -34.36
C ALA A 476 -6.70 -6.02 -35.35
N ALA A 477 -6.18 -4.81 -35.09
CA ALA A 477 -5.12 -4.21 -35.89
C ALA A 477 -3.79 -4.97 -35.74
N GLU A 478 -3.43 -5.41 -34.53
CA GLU A 478 -2.26 -6.25 -34.26
C GLU A 478 -2.36 -7.64 -34.91
N GLN A 479 -3.54 -8.26 -34.89
CA GLN A 479 -3.77 -9.51 -35.61
C GLN A 479 -3.62 -9.30 -37.13
N ALA A 480 -4.28 -8.28 -37.70
CA ALA A 480 -4.17 -7.97 -39.12
C ALA A 480 -2.72 -7.64 -39.54
N ALA A 481 -1.98 -6.92 -38.70
CA ALA A 481 -0.54 -6.68 -38.86
C ALA A 481 0.26 -7.98 -38.89
N SER A 482 0.00 -8.91 -37.97
CA SER A 482 0.69 -10.21 -37.93
C SER A 482 0.39 -11.06 -39.18
N GLU A 483 -0.84 -11.03 -39.69
CA GLU A 483 -1.27 -11.71 -40.91
C GLU A 483 -0.62 -11.08 -42.16
N GLN A 484 -0.51 -9.76 -42.23
CA GLN A 484 0.21 -9.06 -43.30
C GLN A 484 1.71 -9.38 -43.29
N VAL A 485 2.38 -9.38 -42.13
CA VAL A 485 3.80 -9.77 -42.00
C VAL A 485 4.00 -11.23 -42.43
N ALA A 486 3.09 -12.13 -42.07
CA ALA A 486 3.14 -13.53 -42.51
C ALA A 486 2.95 -13.67 -44.03
N GLN A 487 2.04 -12.89 -44.63
CA GLN A 487 1.81 -12.87 -46.06
C GLN A 487 3.01 -12.33 -46.84
N VAL A 488 3.60 -11.20 -46.40
CA VAL A 488 4.82 -10.63 -47.02
C VAL A 488 5.98 -11.63 -46.99
N LYS A 489 6.19 -12.33 -45.87
CA LYS A 489 7.20 -13.41 -45.77
C LYS A 489 6.90 -14.60 -46.68
N SER A 490 5.63 -14.99 -46.80
CA SER A 490 5.20 -16.05 -47.73
C SER A 490 5.46 -15.66 -49.19
N ASP A 491 5.14 -14.43 -49.58
CA ASP A 491 5.33 -13.94 -50.95
C ASP A 491 6.81 -13.72 -51.28
N ALA A 492 7.61 -13.24 -50.32
CA ALA A 492 9.06 -13.12 -50.43
C ALA A 492 9.75 -14.48 -50.60
N THR A 493 9.39 -15.48 -49.79
CA THR A 493 9.94 -16.84 -49.89
C THR A 493 9.48 -17.56 -51.16
N ALA A 494 8.25 -17.34 -51.61
CA ALA A 494 7.77 -17.83 -52.91
C ALA A 494 8.52 -17.19 -54.09
N ALA A 495 8.82 -15.89 -54.02
CA ALA A 495 9.62 -15.18 -55.02
C ALA A 495 11.07 -15.70 -55.07
N LEU A 496 11.68 -16.01 -53.92
CA LEU A 496 13.00 -16.66 -53.85
C LEU A 496 12.98 -18.06 -54.48
N ALA A 497 11.98 -18.89 -54.15
CA ALA A 497 11.84 -20.22 -54.73
C ALA A 497 11.68 -20.16 -56.26
N ALA A 498 10.91 -19.19 -56.78
CA ALA A 498 10.75 -18.96 -58.20
C ALA A 498 12.05 -18.49 -58.88
N LYS A 499 12.75 -17.50 -58.30
CA LYS A 499 14.01 -16.98 -58.87
C LYS A 499 15.12 -18.05 -58.85
N THR A 500 15.32 -18.72 -57.72
CA THR A 500 16.35 -19.77 -57.60
C THR A 500 16.11 -20.95 -58.55
N ALA A 501 14.85 -21.30 -58.82
CA ALA A 501 14.50 -22.30 -59.83
C ALA A 501 14.78 -21.83 -61.28
N ALA A 502 14.51 -20.56 -61.60
CA ALA A 502 14.84 -19.97 -62.90
C ALA A 502 16.37 -19.93 -63.12
N ASP A 503 17.13 -19.38 -62.16
CA ASP A 503 18.59 -19.32 -62.22
C ASP A 503 19.22 -20.73 -62.34
N ALA A 504 18.64 -21.73 -61.67
CA ALA A 504 19.09 -23.11 -61.75
C ALA A 504 18.82 -23.76 -63.13
N ALA A 505 17.69 -23.42 -63.76
CA ALA A 505 17.37 -23.87 -65.11
C ALA A 505 18.33 -23.26 -66.17
N GLU A 506 18.66 -21.98 -66.04
CA GLU A 506 19.63 -21.29 -66.90
C GLU A 506 21.06 -21.84 -66.71
N LEU A 507 21.48 -22.10 -65.47
CA LEU A 507 22.76 -22.76 -65.18
C LEU A 507 22.81 -24.21 -65.70
N GLN A 508 21.68 -24.90 -65.80
CA GLN A 508 21.64 -26.24 -66.39
C GLN A 508 21.71 -26.17 -67.93
N ALA A 509 20.99 -25.24 -68.56
CA ALA A 509 21.03 -25.05 -70.01
C ALA A 509 22.44 -24.67 -70.52
N THR A 510 23.17 -23.85 -69.77
CA THR A 510 24.58 -23.50 -70.08
C THR A 510 25.51 -24.71 -69.91
N LYS A 511 25.35 -25.52 -68.87
CA LYS A 511 26.09 -26.79 -68.71
C LYS A 511 25.82 -27.78 -69.84
N ASP A 512 24.57 -27.95 -70.23
CA ASP A 512 24.18 -28.88 -71.30
C ASP A 512 24.75 -28.43 -72.65
N THR A 513 24.81 -27.12 -72.90
CA THR A 513 25.45 -26.52 -74.09
C THR A 513 26.96 -26.80 -74.10
N ALA A 514 27.68 -26.50 -73.03
CA ALA A 514 29.12 -26.76 -72.92
C ALA A 514 29.46 -28.26 -73.01
N ALA A 515 28.59 -29.13 -72.48
CA ALA A 515 28.75 -30.58 -72.61
C ALA A 515 28.60 -31.06 -74.07
N ALA A 516 27.67 -30.47 -74.84
CA ALA A 516 27.50 -30.76 -76.26
C ALA A 516 28.71 -30.31 -77.10
N GLU A 517 29.27 -29.13 -76.81
CA GLU A 517 30.48 -28.63 -77.47
C GLU A 517 31.70 -29.52 -77.19
N LEU A 518 31.90 -29.93 -75.93
CA LEU A 518 32.94 -30.90 -75.55
C LEU A 518 32.77 -32.27 -76.21
N ALA A 519 31.54 -32.72 -76.45
CA ALA A 519 31.27 -33.95 -77.19
C ALA A 519 31.66 -33.80 -78.68
N ALA A 520 31.28 -32.70 -79.32
CA ALA A 520 31.63 -32.41 -80.72
C ALA A 520 33.14 -32.31 -80.95
N VAL A 521 33.89 -31.66 -80.04
CA VAL A 521 35.37 -31.58 -80.11
C VAL A 521 36.01 -32.96 -80.02
N ARG A 522 35.52 -33.84 -79.13
CA ARG A 522 36.03 -35.23 -79.01
C ARG A 522 35.71 -36.09 -80.23
N GLU A 523 34.56 -35.87 -80.87
CA GLU A 523 34.21 -36.57 -82.10
C GLU A 523 35.11 -36.13 -83.28
N ALA A 524 35.44 -34.83 -83.36
CA ALA A 524 36.35 -34.31 -84.37
C ALA A 524 37.77 -34.89 -84.22
N SER A 525 38.37 -34.85 -83.03
CA SER A 525 39.72 -35.38 -82.81
C SER A 525 39.78 -36.91 -82.99
N ALA A 526 38.72 -37.65 -82.64
CA ALA A 526 38.64 -39.08 -82.92
C ALA A 526 38.62 -39.42 -84.43
N LYS A 527 38.01 -38.55 -85.26
CA LYS A 527 38.03 -38.70 -86.74
C LYS A 527 39.41 -38.42 -87.31
N GLU A 528 40.08 -37.36 -86.84
CA GLU A 528 41.45 -37.02 -87.27
C GLU A 528 42.44 -38.16 -86.95
N MET A 529 42.34 -38.75 -85.75
CA MET A 529 43.12 -39.93 -85.37
C MET A 529 42.87 -41.14 -86.29
N ALA A 530 41.61 -41.42 -86.63
CA ALA A 530 41.26 -42.51 -87.52
C ALA A 530 41.81 -42.31 -88.95
N GLU A 531 41.80 -41.08 -89.46
CA GLU A 531 42.40 -40.76 -90.76
C GLU A 531 43.92 -40.93 -90.77
N LEU A 532 44.62 -40.54 -89.69
CA LEU A 532 46.08 -40.72 -89.60
C LEU A 532 46.46 -42.21 -89.54
N HIS A 533 45.72 -43.01 -88.78
CA HIS A 533 45.92 -44.47 -88.76
C HIS A 533 45.68 -45.10 -90.14
N ALA A 534 44.62 -44.69 -90.86
CA ALA A 534 44.34 -45.19 -92.20
C ALA A 534 45.45 -44.82 -93.22
N LYS A 535 46.02 -43.61 -93.13
CA LYS A 535 47.17 -43.17 -93.95
C LYS A 535 48.42 -44.02 -93.65
N LEU A 536 48.67 -44.32 -92.37
CA LEU A 536 49.80 -45.15 -91.93
C LEU A 536 49.68 -46.61 -92.39
N ASP A 537 48.48 -47.20 -92.33
CA ASP A 537 48.25 -48.58 -92.82
C ASP A 537 48.30 -48.67 -94.36
N ALA A 538 47.82 -47.64 -95.08
CA ALA A 538 47.99 -47.56 -96.53
C ALA A 538 49.47 -47.47 -96.95
N ALA A 539 50.30 -46.74 -96.19
CA ALA A 539 51.74 -46.66 -96.45
C ALA A 539 52.45 -48.02 -96.24
N LYS A 540 52.07 -48.80 -95.21
CA LYS A 540 52.61 -50.16 -95.00
C LYS A 540 52.31 -51.08 -96.18
N LEU A 541 51.07 -51.06 -96.69
CA LEU A 541 50.65 -51.90 -97.83
C LEU A 541 51.43 -51.57 -99.11
N GLN A 542 51.70 -50.28 -99.39
CA GLN A 542 52.53 -49.88 -100.53
C GLN A 542 53.98 -50.38 -100.41
N ILE A 543 54.53 -50.44 -99.20
CA ILE A 543 55.89 -50.97 -98.96
C ILE A 543 55.93 -52.49 -99.17
N GLU A 544 54.91 -53.23 -98.71
CA GLU A 544 54.79 -54.69 -98.93
C GLU A 544 54.65 -55.03 -100.43
N GLU A 545 53.92 -54.23 -101.20
CA GLU A 545 53.81 -54.37 -102.66
C GLU A 545 55.14 -54.11 -103.39
N VAL A 546 55.92 -53.11 -102.94
CA VAL A 546 57.27 -52.82 -103.47
C VAL A 546 58.27 -53.94 -103.15
N GLN A 547 58.17 -54.55 -101.96
CA GLN A 547 59.02 -55.71 -101.61
C GLN A 547 58.70 -56.94 -102.47
N LEU A 548 57.41 -57.28 -102.64
CA LEU A 548 56.98 -58.43 -103.44
C LEU A 548 57.29 -58.29 -104.95
N THR A 549 57.32 -57.06 -105.47
CA THR A 549 57.73 -56.79 -106.85
C THR A 549 59.25 -56.91 -107.01
N ALA A 550 60.04 -56.34 -106.10
CA ALA A 550 61.50 -56.50 -106.10
C ALA A 550 61.95 -57.97 -105.94
N GLU A 551 61.28 -58.76 -105.09
CA GLU A 551 61.56 -60.18 -104.90
C GLU A 551 61.21 -61.01 -106.16
N ARG A 552 60.15 -60.61 -106.89
CA ARG A 552 59.82 -61.17 -108.21
C ARG A 552 60.88 -60.87 -109.26
N ASP A 553 61.37 -59.64 -109.33
CA ASP A 553 62.38 -59.24 -110.31
C ASP A 553 63.73 -59.91 -110.02
N ALA A 554 64.11 -60.06 -108.75
CA ALA A 554 65.27 -60.85 -108.34
C ALA A 554 65.15 -62.31 -108.79
N ARG A 555 63.97 -62.93 -108.61
CA ARG A 555 63.71 -64.31 -109.04
C ARG A 555 63.70 -64.48 -110.56
N ALA A 556 63.16 -63.51 -111.30
CA ALA A 556 63.21 -63.51 -112.77
C ALA A 556 64.65 -63.35 -113.30
N ALA A 557 65.49 -62.56 -112.62
CA ALA A 557 66.92 -62.46 -112.93
C ALA A 557 67.67 -63.78 -112.64
N GLN A 558 67.31 -64.47 -111.55
CA GLN A 558 67.85 -65.79 -111.19
C GLN A 558 67.52 -66.85 -112.26
N GLU A 559 66.24 -66.98 -112.65
CA GLU A 559 65.78 -67.98 -113.62
C GLU A 559 66.30 -67.71 -115.05
N ALA A 560 66.65 -66.44 -115.37
CA ALA A 560 67.33 -66.09 -116.62
C ALA A 560 68.84 -66.44 -116.63
N ALA A 561 69.48 -66.54 -115.46
CA ALA A 561 70.91 -66.83 -115.34
C ALA A 561 71.25 -68.31 -115.56
N ASP A 562 70.37 -69.23 -115.15
CA ASP A 562 70.60 -70.68 -115.22
C ASP A 562 70.59 -71.27 -116.65
N ALA A 563 70.24 -70.47 -117.67
CA ALA A 563 70.08 -70.92 -119.06
C ALA A 563 71.27 -70.64 -120.01
N SER A 564 72.33 -69.94 -119.56
CA SER A 564 73.43 -69.49 -120.44
C SER A 564 74.82 -69.49 -119.76
N ALA A 565 75.24 -70.63 -119.23
CA ALA A 565 76.54 -70.78 -118.58
C ALA A 565 77.74 -70.78 -119.57
N ALA A 566 78.92 -70.42 -119.05
CA ALA A 566 80.26 -70.42 -119.68
C ALA A 566 80.63 -69.27 -120.65
N ALA A 567 80.79 -68.04 -120.12
CA ALA A 567 81.75 -67.05 -120.69
C ALA A 567 82.13 -65.82 -119.80
N ALA A 568 81.41 -65.47 -118.71
CA ALA A 568 81.58 -64.14 -118.07
C ALA A 568 81.45 -64.11 -116.53
N GLU A 569 82.30 -64.86 -115.82
CA GLU A 569 82.24 -65.02 -114.36
C GLU A 569 82.85 -63.85 -113.54
N GLN A 570 83.12 -62.69 -114.17
CA GLN A 570 83.75 -61.54 -113.51
C GLN A 570 82.98 -60.21 -113.63
N ALA A 571 81.95 -60.15 -114.48
CA ALA A 571 80.99 -59.03 -114.50
C ALA A 571 79.75 -59.28 -113.60
N LEU A 572 79.66 -60.48 -113.01
CA LEU A 572 78.48 -60.97 -112.28
C LEU A 572 78.51 -60.61 -110.79
N ALA A 573 79.70 -60.41 -110.22
CA ALA A 573 79.86 -59.92 -108.84
C ALA A 573 79.45 -58.44 -108.70
N ASP A 574 79.87 -57.60 -109.66
CA ASP A 574 79.58 -56.16 -109.64
C ASP A 574 78.08 -55.85 -109.83
N THR A 575 77.35 -56.66 -110.59
CA THR A 575 75.91 -56.49 -110.80
C THR A 575 75.07 -56.97 -109.63
N VAL A 576 75.45 -58.07 -108.98
CA VAL A 576 74.80 -58.55 -107.74
C VAL A 576 75.05 -57.55 -106.60
N ALA A 577 76.29 -57.11 -106.39
CA ALA A 577 76.60 -56.09 -105.39
C ALA A 577 75.85 -54.76 -105.64
N ALA A 578 75.70 -54.35 -106.90
CA ALA A 578 74.91 -53.17 -107.28
C ALA A 578 73.40 -53.36 -107.09
N ALA A 579 72.88 -54.58 -107.13
CA ALA A 579 71.48 -54.90 -106.82
C ALA A 579 71.23 -54.92 -105.30
N GLU A 580 72.08 -55.60 -104.53
CA GLU A 580 72.02 -55.65 -103.06
C GLU A 580 72.16 -54.25 -102.45
N ALA A 581 73.08 -53.41 -102.98
CA ALA A 581 73.22 -52.03 -102.54
C ALA A 581 71.96 -51.18 -102.83
N LYS A 582 71.25 -51.44 -103.93
CA LYS A 582 69.97 -50.76 -104.23
C LYS A 582 68.84 -51.23 -103.32
N VAL A 583 68.76 -52.53 -103.01
CA VAL A 583 67.78 -53.07 -102.06
C VAL A 583 68.02 -52.49 -100.66
N SER A 584 69.27 -52.48 -100.18
CA SER A 584 69.61 -51.90 -98.88
C SER A 584 69.33 -50.39 -98.82
N ALA A 585 69.62 -49.64 -99.89
CA ALA A 585 69.29 -48.21 -99.97
C ALA A 585 67.77 -47.95 -100.00
N ALA A 586 67.00 -48.79 -100.71
CA ALA A 586 65.54 -48.71 -100.73
C ALA A 586 64.93 -49.05 -99.35
N GLN A 587 65.47 -50.07 -98.68
CA GLN A 587 65.07 -50.47 -97.32
C GLN A 587 65.32 -49.33 -96.32
N GLN A 588 66.54 -48.77 -96.30
CA GLN A 588 66.88 -47.65 -95.42
C GLN A 588 66.05 -46.38 -95.71
N ALA A 589 65.73 -46.12 -96.97
CA ALA A 589 64.83 -45.02 -97.34
C ALA A 589 63.37 -45.25 -96.88
N ALA A 590 62.90 -46.51 -96.92
CA ALA A 590 61.57 -46.88 -96.43
C ALA A 590 61.47 -46.84 -94.90
N ASP A 591 62.47 -47.37 -94.18
CA ASP A 591 62.53 -47.32 -92.72
C ASP A 591 62.59 -45.86 -92.23
N ALA A 592 63.42 -45.02 -92.86
CA ALA A 592 63.47 -43.59 -92.57
C ALA A 592 62.14 -42.86 -92.86
N ALA A 593 61.38 -43.28 -93.88
CA ALA A 593 60.06 -42.74 -94.18
C ALA A 593 59.00 -43.19 -93.16
N ILE A 594 59.06 -44.44 -92.67
CA ILE A 594 58.19 -44.94 -91.60
C ILE A 594 58.43 -44.18 -90.30
N ASP A 595 59.70 -44.02 -89.90
CA ASP A 595 60.03 -43.34 -88.65
C ASP A 595 59.75 -41.82 -88.74
N ALA A 596 59.96 -41.17 -89.88
CA ALA A 596 59.50 -39.80 -90.11
C ALA A 596 57.97 -39.67 -90.02
N ALA A 597 57.21 -40.63 -90.58
CA ALA A 597 55.76 -40.66 -90.49
C ALA A 597 55.25 -40.90 -89.06
N ARG A 598 55.95 -41.74 -88.27
CA ARG A 598 55.66 -41.94 -86.84
C ARG A 598 55.91 -40.68 -86.03
N VAL A 599 57.08 -40.05 -86.14
CA VAL A 599 57.40 -38.81 -85.42
C VAL A 599 56.43 -37.68 -85.78
N ALA A 600 56.02 -37.58 -87.06
CA ALA A 600 55.00 -36.63 -87.48
C ALA A 600 53.61 -36.93 -86.90
N ALA A 601 53.24 -38.21 -86.79
CA ALA A 601 51.98 -38.62 -86.14
C ALA A 601 52.02 -38.35 -84.63
N ASP A 602 53.06 -38.77 -83.92
CA ASP A 602 53.21 -38.56 -82.47
C ASP A 602 53.20 -37.07 -82.12
N SER A 603 53.90 -36.23 -82.88
CA SER A 603 53.87 -34.77 -82.71
C SER A 603 52.50 -34.15 -82.98
N ALA A 604 51.72 -34.67 -83.95
CA ALA A 604 50.35 -34.22 -84.19
C ALA A 604 49.40 -34.66 -83.07
N VAL A 605 49.60 -35.85 -82.49
CA VAL A 605 48.85 -36.35 -81.32
C VAL A 605 49.10 -35.48 -80.09
N GLU A 606 50.37 -35.16 -79.80
CA GLU A 606 50.70 -34.28 -78.67
C GLU A 606 50.11 -32.88 -78.85
N GLN A 607 50.20 -32.28 -80.05
CA GLN A 607 49.61 -30.97 -80.32
C GLN A 607 48.09 -30.99 -80.16
N ALA A 608 47.40 -31.99 -80.71
CA ALA A 608 45.96 -32.14 -80.57
C ALA A 608 45.53 -32.36 -79.10
N ALA A 609 46.35 -33.05 -78.30
CA ALA A 609 46.12 -33.23 -76.87
C ALA A 609 46.28 -31.93 -76.08
N VAL A 610 47.28 -31.10 -76.40
CA VAL A 610 47.49 -29.78 -75.80
C VAL A 610 46.31 -28.85 -76.15
N ASP A 611 45.98 -28.71 -77.43
CA ASP A 611 44.88 -27.87 -77.92
C ASP A 611 43.53 -28.27 -77.31
N ALA A 612 43.29 -29.57 -77.09
CA ALA A 612 42.10 -30.06 -76.40
C ALA A 612 42.10 -29.72 -74.90
N ASN A 613 43.24 -29.81 -74.24
CA ASN A 613 43.37 -29.52 -72.81
C ASN A 613 43.24 -28.01 -72.51
N GLU A 614 43.76 -27.15 -73.39
CA GLU A 614 43.55 -25.69 -73.30
C GLU A 614 42.08 -25.30 -73.47
N LYS A 615 41.36 -25.91 -74.44
CA LYS A 615 39.92 -25.68 -74.62
C LYS A 615 39.08 -26.16 -73.42
N VAL A 616 39.45 -27.28 -72.80
CA VAL A 616 38.82 -27.76 -71.55
C VAL A 616 39.08 -26.78 -70.39
N ALA A 617 40.29 -26.24 -70.28
CA ALA A 617 40.62 -25.25 -69.25
C ALA A 617 39.86 -23.93 -69.44
N ALA A 618 39.70 -23.46 -70.69
CA ALA A 618 38.90 -22.28 -71.00
C ALA A 618 37.41 -22.47 -70.64
N ALA A 619 36.80 -23.59 -71.04
CA ALA A 619 35.42 -23.91 -70.70
C ALA A 619 35.20 -24.07 -69.17
N ALA A 620 36.19 -24.59 -68.44
CA ALA A 620 36.14 -24.65 -66.98
C ALA A 620 36.18 -23.25 -66.34
N ALA A 621 37.00 -22.34 -66.87
CA ALA A 621 37.08 -20.96 -66.38
C ALA A 621 35.78 -20.17 -66.63
N GLU A 622 35.16 -20.32 -67.80
CA GLU A 622 33.86 -19.69 -68.11
C GLU A 622 32.71 -20.24 -67.25
N ARG A 623 32.74 -21.55 -66.93
CA ARG A 623 31.80 -22.13 -65.98
C ARG A 623 31.97 -21.54 -64.58
N ASP A 624 33.21 -21.38 -64.12
CA ASP A 624 33.51 -20.90 -62.78
C ASP A 624 33.18 -19.39 -62.61
N THR A 625 33.32 -18.58 -63.66
CA THR A 625 32.84 -17.18 -63.65
C THR A 625 31.31 -17.10 -63.68
N ALA A 626 30.63 -17.96 -64.47
CA ALA A 626 29.17 -18.04 -64.48
C ALA A 626 28.60 -18.43 -63.11
N THR A 627 29.23 -19.34 -62.38
CA THR A 627 28.78 -19.68 -61.01
C THR A 627 28.93 -18.52 -60.03
N ARG A 628 30.03 -17.75 -60.08
CA ARG A 628 30.19 -16.58 -59.18
C ARG A 628 29.17 -15.48 -59.48
N ALA A 629 28.91 -15.21 -60.76
CA ALA A 629 27.88 -14.25 -61.16
C ALA A 629 26.47 -14.66 -60.67
N ALA A 630 26.16 -15.96 -60.67
CA ALA A 630 24.91 -16.49 -60.13
C ALA A 630 24.84 -16.42 -58.59
N GLU A 631 25.96 -16.58 -57.88
CA GLU A 631 26.04 -16.40 -56.43
C GLU A 631 25.87 -14.93 -56.03
N GLU A 632 26.53 -14.00 -56.72
CA GLU A 632 26.37 -12.55 -56.52
C GLU A 632 24.92 -12.08 -56.81
N ALA A 633 24.30 -12.58 -57.89
CA ALA A 633 22.91 -12.25 -58.24
C ALA A 633 21.87 -12.84 -57.27
N ARG A 634 22.24 -13.85 -56.47
CA ARG A 634 21.42 -14.36 -55.36
C ARG A 634 21.58 -13.49 -54.12
N ALA A 635 22.81 -13.14 -53.74
CA ALA A 635 23.07 -12.24 -52.61
C ALA A 635 22.37 -10.87 -52.76
N ASP A 636 22.35 -10.28 -53.97
CA ASP A 636 21.60 -9.05 -54.26
C ASP A 636 20.06 -9.25 -54.18
N ALA A 637 19.56 -10.46 -54.47
CA ALA A 637 18.13 -10.76 -54.30
C ALA A 637 17.75 -10.84 -52.82
N ASP A 638 18.53 -11.58 -52.03
CA ASP A 638 18.33 -11.76 -50.60
C ASP A 638 18.41 -10.40 -49.87
N ALA A 639 19.37 -9.55 -50.24
CA ALA A 639 19.53 -8.20 -49.68
C ALA A 639 18.32 -7.29 -49.97
N ARG A 640 17.77 -7.31 -51.20
CA ARG A 640 16.57 -6.52 -51.55
C ARG A 640 15.31 -7.02 -50.84
N ILE A 641 15.23 -8.31 -50.58
CA ILE A 641 14.11 -8.90 -49.84
C ILE A 641 14.18 -8.54 -48.36
N ALA A 642 15.36 -8.63 -47.73
CA ALA A 642 15.55 -8.18 -46.36
C ALA A 642 15.18 -6.68 -46.18
N ALA A 643 15.52 -5.83 -47.16
CA ALA A 643 15.10 -4.43 -47.17
C ALA A 643 13.57 -4.27 -47.29
N ALA A 644 12.93 -5.04 -48.17
CA ALA A 644 11.48 -4.99 -48.37
C ALA A 644 10.69 -5.52 -47.15
N GLU A 645 11.18 -6.56 -46.46
CA GLU A 645 10.59 -7.04 -45.20
C GLU A 645 10.70 -6.00 -44.09
N LEU A 646 11.83 -5.29 -44.01
CA LEU A 646 12.05 -4.24 -43.01
C LEU A 646 11.15 -3.02 -43.28
N GLU A 647 11.09 -2.52 -44.53
CA GLU A 647 10.17 -1.44 -44.91
C GLU A 647 8.69 -1.80 -44.68
N ALA A 648 8.31 -3.07 -44.90
CA ALA A 648 6.96 -3.55 -44.62
C ALA A 648 6.67 -3.56 -43.12
N GLY A 649 7.62 -4.05 -42.31
CA GLY A 649 7.53 -4.03 -40.84
C GLY A 649 7.34 -2.63 -40.28
N GLU A 650 8.20 -1.68 -40.68
CA GLU A 650 8.11 -0.28 -40.21
C GLU A 650 6.77 0.38 -40.55
N ARG A 651 6.21 0.12 -41.74
CA ARG A 651 4.89 0.67 -42.14
C ARG A 651 3.76 0.07 -41.30
N ILE A 652 3.80 -1.24 -41.07
CA ILE A 652 2.79 -1.95 -40.27
C ILE A 652 2.84 -1.48 -38.81
N GLU A 653 4.03 -1.27 -38.24
CA GLU A 653 4.19 -0.70 -36.90
C GLU A 653 3.63 0.74 -36.81
N GLN A 654 3.86 1.57 -37.84
CA GLN A 654 3.28 2.92 -37.91
C GLN A 654 1.75 2.90 -38.01
N GLU A 655 1.16 1.97 -38.75
CA GLU A 655 -0.29 1.81 -38.83
C GLU A 655 -0.90 1.35 -37.50
N VAL A 656 -0.30 0.37 -36.82
CA VAL A 656 -0.73 -0.07 -35.47
C VAL A 656 -0.60 1.07 -34.44
N ALA A 657 0.50 1.83 -34.49
CA ALA A 657 0.69 3.01 -33.64
C ALA A 657 -0.36 4.10 -33.91
N ALA A 658 -0.74 4.33 -35.17
CA ALA A 658 -1.79 5.26 -35.55
C ALA A 658 -3.18 4.82 -35.06
N VAL A 659 -3.50 3.52 -35.12
CA VAL A 659 -4.74 2.95 -34.58
C VAL A 659 -4.78 3.10 -33.05
N ARG A 660 -3.70 2.74 -32.33
CA ARG A 660 -3.59 2.93 -30.88
C ARG A 660 -3.82 4.40 -30.49
N ALA A 661 -3.15 5.34 -31.15
CA ALA A 661 -3.30 6.77 -30.90
C ALA A 661 -4.67 7.34 -31.29
N ALA A 662 -5.41 6.70 -32.21
CA ALA A 662 -6.79 7.06 -32.51
C ALA A 662 -7.74 6.56 -31.41
N CYS A 663 -7.61 5.30 -30.98
CA CYS A 663 -8.42 4.69 -29.94
C CYS A 663 -8.23 5.39 -28.58
N GLU A 664 -7.00 5.79 -28.24
CA GLU A 664 -6.70 6.58 -27.04
C GLU A 664 -7.45 7.93 -27.03
N ARG A 665 -7.53 8.62 -28.18
CA ARG A 665 -8.31 9.86 -28.31
C ARG A 665 -9.81 9.62 -28.20
N GLU A 666 -10.33 8.50 -28.70
CA GLU A 666 -11.75 8.14 -28.53
C GLU A 666 -12.09 7.91 -27.05
N VAL A 667 -11.22 7.20 -26.32
CA VAL A 667 -11.37 6.97 -24.86
C VAL A 667 -11.30 8.26 -24.06
N GLU A 668 -10.32 9.13 -24.32
CA GLU A 668 -10.20 10.42 -23.62
C GLU A 668 -11.31 11.41 -24.01
N ALA A 669 -11.84 11.37 -25.24
CA ALA A 669 -13.02 12.14 -25.63
C ALA A 669 -14.28 11.68 -24.87
N ALA A 670 -14.53 10.37 -24.78
CA ALA A 670 -15.64 9.82 -24.00
C ALA A 670 -15.52 10.17 -22.51
N ARG A 671 -14.30 10.10 -21.96
CA ARG A 671 -14.00 10.50 -20.58
C ARG A 671 -14.27 12.00 -20.34
N ALA A 672 -13.86 12.87 -21.27
CA ALA A 672 -14.09 14.31 -21.17
C ALA A 672 -15.58 14.67 -21.27
N GLU A 673 -16.33 14.05 -22.18
CA GLU A 673 -17.78 14.24 -22.29
C GLU A 673 -18.49 13.83 -21.00
N MET A 674 -18.12 12.68 -20.42
CA MET A 674 -18.78 12.19 -19.21
C MET A 674 -18.38 12.98 -17.95
N GLN A 675 -17.14 13.47 -17.87
CA GLN A 675 -16.75 14.48 -16.87
C GLN A 675 -17.56 15.77 -17.00
N GLN A 676 -17.84 16.24 -18.22
CA GLN A 676 -18.67 17.41 -18.45
C GLN A 676 -20.12 17.19 -17.99
N ARG A 677 -20.72 16.03 -18.28
CA ARG A 677 -22.07 15.65 -17.81
C ARG A 677 -22.14 15.57 -16.27
N LEU A 678 -21.13 14.99 -15.62
CA LEU A 678 -21.04 14.97 -14.14
C LEU A 678 -20.86 16.38 -13.55
N ALA A 679 -20.10 17.26 -14.21
CA ALA A 679 -19.92 18.64 -13.78
C ALA A 679 -21.21 19.48 -13.91
N SER A 680 -22.01 19.28 -14.98
CA SER A 680 -23.30 19.96 -15.11
C SER A 680 -24.30 19.51 -14.03
N LEU A 681 -24.39 18.21 -13.74
CA LEU A 681 -25.26 17.69 -12.68
C LEU A 681 -24.83 18.17 -11.28
N ALA A 682 -23.53 18.23 -11.00
CA ALA A 682 -23.01 18.81 -9.77
C ALA A 682 -23.40 20.30 -9.63
N HIS A 683 -23.38 21.05 -10.73
CA HIS A 683 -23.78 22.46 -10.73
C HIS A 683 -25.30 22.65 -10.54
N GLU A 684 -26.14 21.82 -11.16
CA GLU A 684 -27.59 21.85 -10.96
C GLU A 684 -27.99 21.58 -9.50
N LEU A 685 -27.31 20.64 -8.84
CA LEU A 685 -27.51 20.38 -7.41
C LEU A 685 -27.04 21.54 -6.52
N GLU A 686 -25.90 22.15 -6.85
CA GLU A 686 -25.41 23.34 -6.15
C GLU A 686 -26.36 24.55 -6.33
N GLN A 687 -27.07 24.66 -7.46
CA GLN A 687 -28.15 25.64 -7.65
C GLN A 687 -29.38 25.30 -6.80
N ALA A 688 -29.82 24.04 -6.78
CA ALA A 688 -30.96 23.59 -5.98
C ALA A 688 -30.74 23.83 -4.46
N GLU A 689 -29.53 23.57 -3.96
CA GLU A 689 -29.17 23.88 -2.56
C GLU A 689 -29.21 25.39 -2.26
N ARG A 690 -28.74 26.22 -3.20
CA ARG A 690 -28.86 27.68 -3.06
C ARG A 690 -30.31 28.15 -3.05
N ASP A 691 -31.20 27.52 -3.84
CA ASP A 691 -32.62 27.86 -3.84
C ASP A 691 -33.35 27.42 -2.58
N ARG A 692 -33.04 26.23 -2.04
CA ARG A 692 -33.45 25.81 -0.69
C ARG A 692 -33.02 26.85 0.35
N ALA A 693 -31.74 27.22 0.40
CA ALA A 693 -31.22 28.20 1.34
C ALA A 693 -31.77 29.64 1.14
N ARG A 694 -32.36 29.94 -0.03
CA ARG A 694 -33.16 31.16 -0.28
C ARG A 694 -34.60 31.01 0.20
N ALA A 695 -35.20 29.83 0.11
CA ALA A 695 -36.54 29.54 0.61
C ALA A 695 -36.61 29.54 2.15
N GLU A 696 -35.66 28.88 2.82
CA GLU A 696 -35.54 28.85 4.29
C GLU A 696 -35.47 30.27 4.88
N ARG A 697 -34.56 31.11 4.38
CA ARG A 697 -34.44 32.52 4.80
C ARG A 697 -35.70 33.36 4.53
N ARG A 698 -36.49 33.03 3.50
CA ARG A 698 -37.79 33.69 3.25
C ARG A 698 -38.85 33.22 4.25
N ALA A 699 -38.86 31.95 4.64
CA ALA A 699 -39.77 31.42 5.66
C ALA A 699 -39.51 32.06 7.04
N GLU A 700 -38.24 32.11 7.46
CA GLU A 700 -37.82 32.79 8.69
C GLU A 700 -38.15 34.29 8.67
N GLY A 701 -37.89 34.97 7.55
CA GLY A 701 -38.19 36.39 7.40
C GLY A 701 -39.69 36.72 7.40
N ASN A 702 -40.55 35.82 6.91
CA ASN A 702 -41.98 36.04 6.81
C ASN A 702 -42.70 35.86 8.17
N SER A 703 -42.35 34.81 8.93
CA SER A 703 -42.99 34.51 10.22
C SER A 703 -42.53 35.46 11.34
N LEU A 704 -41.22 35.58 11.57
CA LEU A 704 -40.67 36.37 12.69
C LEU A 704 -41.01 37.86 12.55
N SER A 705 -40.92 38.39 11.32
CA SER A 705 -41.22 39.80 11.05
C SER A 705 -42.72 40.11 11.16
N ARG A 706 -43.61 39.19 10.74
CA ARG A 706 -45.07 39.34 10.94
C ARG A 706 -45.42 39.36 12.42
N TYR A 707 -44.86 38.45 13.21
CA TYR A 707 -45.12 38.37 14.64
C TYR A 707 -44.64 39.63 15.39
N LEU A 708 -43.43 40.12 15.08
CA LEU A 708 -42.90 41.37 15.64
C LEU A 708 -43.72 42.60 15.20
N LEU A 709 -44.18 42.66 13.94
CA LEU A 709 -45.04 43.76 13.44
C LEU A 709 -46.43 43.76 14.06
N ALA A 710 -47.04 42.59 14.29
CA ALA A 710 -48.32 42.48 14.97
C ALA A 710 -48.22 42.97 16.42
N ARG A 711 -47.18 42.53 17.15
CA ARG A 711 -46.94 42.95 18.55
C ARG A 711 -46.62 44.44 18.68
N LEU A 712 -45.91 45.03 17.72
CA LEU A 712 -45.64 46.47 17.68
C LEU A 712 -46.87 47.32 17.32
N ARG A 713 -47.92 46.74 16.71
CA ARG A 713 -49.19 47.43 16.40
C ARG A 713 -50.25 47.29 17.49
N GLY A 714 -50.13 46.30 18.37
CA GLY A 714 -51.06 46.11 19.49
C GLY A 714 -52.47 45.67 19.08
N GLU A 715 -52.59 45.02 17.93
CA GLU A 715 -53.86 44.49 17.41
C GLU A 715 -54.07 43.07 17.94
N ALA A 716 -55.03 42.91 18.86
CA ALA A 716 -55.55 41.58 19.21
C ALA A 716 -56.24 40.99 17.97
N ALA A 717 -55.92 39.73 17.64
CA ALA A 717 -56.33 39.13 16.37
C ALA A 717 -57.84 38.84 16.31
N GLU A 718 -58.61 39.72 15.66
CA GLU A 718 -59.90 39.37 15.07
C GLU A 718 -59.72 38.89 13.62
N GLY A 719 -60.55 37.92 13.22
CA GLY A 719 -60.31 37.11 12.03
C GLY A 719 -60.78 37.73 10.71
N ASP A 720 -60.02 37.38 9.67
CA ASP A 720 -60.47 36.99 8.33
C ASP A 720 -61.63 37.79 7.68
N VAL A 721 -61.27 38.75 6.81
CA VAL A 721 -62.11 39.13 5.67
C VAL A 721 -61.24 39.29 4.42
N ALA A 722 -61.50 38.46 3.42
CA ALA A 722 -60.93 38.60 2.09
C ALA A 722 -61.59 39.74 1.30
N THR A 723 -60.78 40.63 0.71
CA THR A 723 -61.21 41.51 -0.39
C THR A 723 -60.13 41.64 -1.46
N THR A 724 -60.40 41.03 -2.60
CA THR A 724 -59.74 41.31 -3.89
C THR A 724 -60.20 42.66 -4.44
N VAL A 725 -59.29 43.58 -4.81
CA VAL A 725 -59.50 44.60 -5.86
C VAL A 725 -58.17 44.86 -6.60
N GLU A 726 -58.29 45.17 -7.89
CA GLU A 726 -57.24 45.41 -8.88
C GLU A 726 -56.63 46.84 -8.83
N GLY A 727 -55.48 47.02 -9.49
CA GLY A 727 -54.96 48.32 -9.94
C GLY A 727 -54.24 49.17 -8.88
N ASP A 728 -53.42 50.16 -9.24
CA ASP A 728 -52.88 50.51 -10.56
C ASP A 728 -51.59 51.34 -10.41
N GLU A 729 -50.89 51.56 -11.52
CA GLU A 729 -49.85 52.54 -11.85
C GLU A 729 -49.38 53.64 -10.85
N THR A 730 -48.06 53.88 -10.87
CA THR A 730 -47.35 55.17 -10.62
C THR A 730 -47.34 55.73 -9.17
N ASP A 731 -46.47 56.65 -8.75
CA ASP A 731 -45.40 57.43 -9.44
C ASP A 731 -44.17 57.68 -8.53
N VAL A 732 -43.14 58.27 -9.12
CA VAL A 732 -41.85 58.72 -8.57
C VAL A 732 -41.98 60.02 -7.74
N SER A 733 -41.21 60.16 -6.65
CA SER A 733 -40.42 61.35 -6.20
C SER A 733 -39.85 61.09 -4.79
N ALA A 734 -38.54 61.11 -4.52
CA ALA A 734 -37.71 62.30 -4.15
C ALA A 734 -38.37 63.21 -3.09
N SER A 735 -37.71 63.71 -2.03
CA SER A 735 -36.28 63.86 -1.65
C SER A 735 -36.18 63.84 -0.09
N ASP A 736 -35.09 64.11 0.66
CA ASP A 736 -33.92 64.95 0.44
C ASP A 736 -32.78 64.68 1.45
N ALA A 737 -31.62 65.28 1.17
CA ALA A 737 -30.39 65.47 1.94
C ALA A 737 -30.31 65.12 3.44
N THR A 738 -29.20 64.49 3.83
CA THR A 738 -28.04 65.11 4.54
C THR A 738 -27.08 63.98 4.96
N ASP A 739 -25.75 64.09 4.99
CA ASP A 739 -24.69 65.00 4.54
C ASP A 739 -23.36 64.31 5.01
N VAL A 740 -22.17 64.88 4.75
CA VAL A 740 -20.86 64.46 5.29
C VAL A 740 -20.19 63.22 4.64
N GLU A 741 -19.66 63.50 3.44
CA GLU A 741 -18.33 63.09 2.93
C GLU A 741 -17.15 63.20 3.95
N PRO A 742 -15.88 62.79 3.62
CA PRO A 742 -15.40 61.73 2.72
C PRO A 742 -14.11 61.02 3.25
N SER A 743 -13.37 60.36 2.35
CA SER A 743 -11.93 60.02 2.35
C SER A 743 -11.63 58.52 2.44
N ALA A 744 -11.73 57.77 1.34
CA ALA A 744 -10.71 57.64 0.26
C ALA A 744 -9.50 56.77 0.62
N LYS A 745 -9.33 55.62 -0.06
CA LYS A 745 -8.39 55.52 -1.20
C LYS A 745 -8.35 54.14 -1.87
N ASP A 746 -8.17 54.21 -3.19
CA ASP A 746 -7.31 53.39 -4.06
C ASP A 746 -7.47 51.84 -4.16
N ALA A 747 -7.87 51.47 -5.39
CA ALA A 747 -7.11 50.61 -6.32
C ALA A 747 -7.38 49.09 -6.39
N ASP A 748 -7.84 48.71 -7.60
CA ASP A 748 -7.35 47.60 -8.43
C ASP A 748 -6.84 46.32 -7.74
N LYS A 749 -7.67 45.28 -7.78
CA LYS A 749 -7.30 44.03 -8.45
C LYS A 749 -8.51 43.23 -8.94
#